data_AF-D7IG96-F1
#
_entry.id   AF-D7IG96-F1
#
_cell.length_a   1.000
_cell.length_b   1.000
_cell.length_c   1.000
_cell.angle_alpha   90.00
_cell.angle_beta   90.00
_cell.angle_gamma   90.00
#
_symmetry.space_group_name_H-M   'P 1'
#
loop_
_entity.id
_entity.type
_entity.pdbx_description
1 polymer ?
#
loop_
_entity_poly.entity_id
_entity_poly.type
_entity_poly.pdbx_seq_one_letter_code
_entity_poly.pdbx_strand_id
1 'polypeptide(L)'
;MRILFLLVVLSVTSALQSQVVIKENAIQSKYAFPLVTSKAKAVVVYDTDDYLVVRKTAELFVSDVESVTGQQLRLTDKLKGDKEIIIVGTVEKNRLIRQLAEKGKLDISSLEGAWERFLIQTVSRPFPGVSKALVVAGSDRRGAAYGLFSLSEMMGVSPWYWWADVPVKKHKTLYVDAPATLSKTPSVRYRGIFLNDEDWGLKPWAAKTFEKERGNIGPRTYAKICELLLRLKANHLAPAMHPVSTAFYKIPENKLVADTFAIVMGSSHCEPLLLNTASEWDSKTMGPWDYNKNKDKINEVLSNRVKENCAYENVYTLALRGLHDAAMGGGDVPMREKVKMLESALNAQREIIARHIDKPVETIPQAFTPYKEVLEIYSNGLELPDDVTIIWADDNFGYMKRLSGPQEQKRSGRAGVYYHISYLGVPHSYLWYSTTPPALMYEELRKAYDTTADRVWLANCGDLKGAETQISLFLDMAYDIDSFNADNVATYPARWLAKMFGEEYYDTLEDITCSHINLAFSRKPEYMGWGYWNNYWGGGEKRTDTEFSFANYNEAERRLTEYSRIGKKTEDLLASLDEKSKPAFYQLLYYPVKGAELMNHMTIKGQFYRQYVRQQCAAANRLKAQVKCYHDSLEIITDGYNSLLDGKWKHMMSLKQNYDGTSSYFMIPLMEEEYTPVGFPKLGLQAESENLDKGGMSFHTLPAYSTYSRKSHWIDIYNQGTGELSWSITPSEDWILISQKSGKTSAENRIHISVDWDKVPVGEKVKGQIDVTSGSQKESVLVSVFNPESPARTEVQGLYVEENGYISIPAADFHRKFESNDIRMSILPGLGFEGRSLQLGNPTAPLQMYRAGDVPRVEYDFYTFNAGIYDVYTYVLPTFPLHAERDYKLPEHTNSDTKYSVRIDDGSISTPSTSAIEYSQIWYDSVLKNCRVNKSTLYVKKPGKHTLQIRCGDPGVVIQKIVIDLGGMKRSYLGPQSTICN
;
A
#
# COMPACT_ATOMS: atom_id res chain seq x y z
N MET A 1 34.78 -10.97 -45.05
CA MET A 1 34.71 -9.84 -44.08
C MET A 1 33.39 -9.73 -43.28
N ARG A 2 32.30 -10.44 -43.61
CA ARG A 2 31.05 -10.41 -42.82
C ARG A 2 30.88 -11.53 -41.76
N ILE A 3 31.77 -12.52 -41.75
CA ILE A 3 31.72 -13.64 -40.79
C ILE A 3 32.62 -13.39 -39.55
N LEU A 4 33.62 -12.50 -39.67
CA LEU A 4 34.49 -12.13 -38.53
C LEU A 4 33.83 -11.13 -37.56
N PHE A 5 32.77 -10.43 -37.98
CA PHE A 5 32.07 -9.46 -37.13
C PHE A 5 31.01 -10.12 -36.23
N LEU A 6 30.50 -11.30 -36.62
CA LEU A 6 29.51 -12.04 -35.81
C LEU A 6 30.14 -12.75 -34.59
N LEU A 7 31.44 -13.05 -34.65
CA LEU A 7 32.18 -13.67 -33.55
C LEU A 7 32.71 -12.68 -32.51
N VAL A 8 32.78 -11.39 -32.84
CA VAL A 8 33.19 -10.32 -31.91
C VAL A 8 31.99 -9.71 -31.15
N VAL A 9 30.77 -9.86 -31.68
CA VAL A 9 29.53 -9.40 -31.01
C VAL A 9 28.94 -10.46 -30.06
N LEU A 10 29.41 -11.71 -30.12
CA LEU A 10 29.14 -12.75 -29.11
C LEU A 10 30.14 -12.75 -27.94
N SER A 11 31.06 -11.78 -27.91
CA SER A 11 32.02 -11.54 -26.82
C SER A 11 31.81 -10.18 -26.14
N VAL A 12 30.59 -9.63 -26.17
CA VAL A 12 30.15 -8.82 -25.04
C VAL A 12 30.00 -9.79 -23.89
N THR A 13 31.07 -9.95 -23.13
CA THR A 13 31.01 -10.55 -21.81
C THR A 13 29.89 -9.84 -21.09
N SER A 14 28.75 -10.52 -20.94
CA SER A 14 28.00 -10.41 -19.71
C SER A 14 29.03 -10.67 -18.63
N ALA A 15 29.55 -9.61 -18.04
CA ALA A 15 30.10 -9.69 -16.71
C ALA A 15 28.91 -10.09 -15.85
N LEU A 16 28.60 -11.39 -15.83
CA LEU A 16 27.97 -12.05 -14.72
C LEU A 16 28.84 -11.63 -13.54
N GLN A 17 28.45 -10.55 -12.86
CA GLN A 17 28.97 -10.27 -11.54
C GLN A 17 28.66 -11.53 -10.76
N SER A 18 29.69 -12.34 -10.54
CA SER A 18 29.56 -13.59 -9.84
C SER A 18 29.04 -13.24 -8.44
N GLN A 19 27.80 -13.63 -8.15
CA GLN A 19 27.15 -13.31 -6.87
C GLN A 19 27.57 -14.32 -5.80
N VAL A 20 27.45 -13.92 -4.52
CA VAL A 20 27.58 -14.85 -3.40
C VAL A 20 26.43 -15.85 -3.44
N VAL A 21 26.75 -17.13 -3.29
CA VAL A 21 25.74 -18.20 -3.23
C VAL A 21 26.03 -19.12 -2.05
N ILE A 22 24.99 -19.52 -1.32
CA ILE A 22 25.07 -20.53 -0.26
C ILE A 22 24.44 -21.84 -0.77
N LYS A 23 25.14 -22.97 -0.59
CA LYS A 23 24.67 -24.30 -1.00
C LYS A 23 24.94 -25.34 0.07
N GLU A 24 24.13 -26.39 0.09
CA GLU A 24 24.35 -27.53 1.01
C GLU A 24 25.47 -28.46 0.55
N ASN A 25 25.66 -28.55 -0.77
CA ASN A 25 26.65 -29.42 -1.40
C ASN A 25 27.99 -28.71 -1.60
N ALA A 26 29.06 -29.48 -1.61
CA ALA A 26 30.41 -28.96 -1.87
C ALA A 26 30.45 -28.27 -3.24
N ILE A 27 31.07 -27.10 -3.27
CA ILE A 27 31.13 -26.25 -4.46
C ILE A 27 32.52 -26.39 -5.09
N GLN A 28 32.57 -26.75 -6.38
CA GLN A 28 33.80 -26.72 -7.16
C GLN A 28 34.11 -25.29 -7.61
N SER A 29 34.61 -24.49 -6.67
CA SER A 29 35.02 -23.11 -6.91
C SER A 29 36.24 -22.77 -6.06
N LYS A 30 37.16 -21.96 -6.59
CA LYS A 30 38.28 -21.42 -5.79
C LYS A 30 37.81 -20.47 -4.69
N TYR A 31 36.59 -19.94 -4.80
CA TYR A 31 35.93 -19.07 -3.84
C TYR A 31 34.99 -19.81 -2.88
N ALA A 32 34.90 -21.13 -2.99
CA ALA A 32 34.13 -21.96 -2.07
C ALA A 32 34.73 -21.91 -0.65
N PHE A 33 33.89 -21.70 0.35
CA PHE A 33 34.22 -21.63 1.76
C PHE A 33 33.31 -22.58 2.56
N PRO A 34 33.85 -23.56 3.31
CA PRO A 34 33.03 -24.45 4.13
C PRO A 34 32.62 -23.74 5.43
N LEU A 35 31.37 -23.26 5.49
CA LEU A 35 30.84 -22.56 6.66
C LEU A 35 30.61 -23.53 7.83
N VAL A 36 29.80 -24.55 7.59
CA VAL A 36 29.55 -25.67 8.52
C VAL A 36 29.50 -26.96 7.72
N THR A 37 30.33 -27.94 8.08
CA THR A 37 30.36 -29.27 7.47
C THR A 37 30.64 -30.32 8.55
N SER A 38 30.58 -31.61 8.19
CA SER A 38 31.00 -32.70 9.08
C SER A 38 32.48 -32.64 9.48
N LYS A 39 33.33 -31.95 8.70
CA LYS A 39 34.79 -31.90 8.89
C LYS A 39 35.32 -30.51 9.28
N ALA A 40 34.52 -29.47 9.12
CA ALA A 40 34.94 -28.08 9.33
C ALA A 40 33.82 -27.27 9.96
N LYS A 41 34.17 -26.45 10.95
CA LYS A 41 33.30 -25.45 11.57
C LYS A 41 34.07 -24.14 11.54
N ALA A 42 33.59 -23.17 10.76
CA ALA A 42 34.27 -21.89 10.65
C ALA A 42 34.27 -21.14 11.99
N VAL A 43 35.30 -20.32 12.21
CA VAL A 43 35.40 -19.45 13.38
C VAL A 43 35.13 -18.01 12.97
N VAL A 44 34.17 -17.35 13.64
CA VAL A 44 33.86 -15.94 13.40
C VAL A 44 34.84 -15.08 14.18
N VAL A 45 35.52 -14.19 13.49
CA VAL A 45 36.56 -13.31 14.02
C VAL A 45 36.15 -11.85 13.80
N TYR A 46 36.10 -11.09 14.88
CA TYR A 46 35.89 -9.65 14.87
C TYR A 46 37.07 -8.95 15.56
N ASP A 47 37.16 -7.62 15.41
CA ASP A 47 38.16 -6.82 16.11
C ASP A 47 37.51 -6.07 17.27
N THR A 48 38.14 -6.08 18.46
CA THR A 48 37.60 -5.39 19.65
C THR A 48 37.68 -3.88 19.54
N ASP A 49 38.57 -3.39 18.68
CA ASP A 49 38.71 -1.95 18.40
C ASP A 49 37.70 -1.46 17.35
N ASP A 50 36.93 -2.37 16.73
CA ASP A 50 35.85 -2.04 15.79
C ASP A 50 34.58 -1.53 16.52
N TYR A 51 33.58 -1.09 15.75
CA TYR A 51 32.32 -0.61 16.31
C TYR A 51 31.52 -1.72 16.99
N LEU A 52 30.83 -1.39 18.10
CA LEU A 52 30.05 -2.35 18.90
C LEU A 52 29.02 -3.14 18.06
N VAL A 53 28.39 -2.49 17.07
CA VAL A 53 27.43 -3.14 16.17
C VAL A 53 28.04 -4.30 15.37
N VAL A 54 29.35 -4.27 15.07
CA VAL A 54 30.04 -5.37 14.37
C VAL A 54 30.03 -6.61 15.24
N ARG A 55 30.44 -6.48 16.52
CA ARG A 55 30.37 -7.56 17.50
C ARG A 55 28.93 -8.04 17.69
N LYS A 56 27.99 -7.10 17.86
CA LYS A 56 26.57 -7.43 18.07
C LYS A 56 25.99 -8.22 16.91
N THR A 57 26.32 -7.83 15.68
CA THR A 57 25.87 -8.51 14.47
C THR A 57 26.55 -9.87 14.30
N ALA A 58 27.83 -10.00 14.69
CA ALA A 58 28.52 -11.27 14.72
C ALA A 58 27.91 -12.27 15.73
N GLU A 59 27.50 -11.80 16.92
CA GLU A 59 26.76 -12.61 17.90
C GLU A 59 25.44 -13.12 17.32
N LEU A 60 24.66 -12.24 16.66
CA LEU A 60 23.41 -12.63 16.00
C LEU A 60 23.63 -13.59 14.84
N PHE A 61 24.66 -13.39 14.03
CA PHE A 61 25.02 -14.30 12.94
C PHE A 61 25.40 -15.70 13.45
N VAL A 62 26.11 -15.81 14.57
CA VAL A 62 26.40 -17.11 15.19
C VAL A 62 25.11 -17.81 15.62
N SER A 63 24.17 -17.08 16.21
CA SER A 63 22.83 -17.61 16.55
C SER A 63 22.01 -17.98 15.30
N ASP A 64 22.14 -17.25 14.20
CA ASP A 64 21.50 -17.56 12.93
C ASP A 64 22.05 -18.87 12.36
N VAL A 65 23.38 -19.05 12.34
CA VAL A 65 24.01 -20.31 11.91
C VAL A 65 23.62 -21.48 12.82
N GLU A 66 23.54 -21.28 14.12
CA GLU A 66 23.05 -22.31 15.05
C GLU A 66 21.58 -22.64 14.77
N SER A 67 20.75 -21.64 14.52
CA SER A 67 19.35 -21.82 14.16
C SER A 67 19.18 -22.58 12.85
N VAL A 68 20.07 -22.39 11.89
CA VAL A 68 20.02 -23.10 10.61
C VAL A 68 20.59 -24.52 10.71
N THR A 69 21.74 -24.68 11.37
CA THR A 69 22.55 -25.91 11.29
C THR A 69 22.51 -26.79 12.54
N GLY A 70 22.01 -26.26 13.65
CA GLY A 70 22.13 -26.87 14.97
C GLY A 70 23.56 -26.88 15.51
N GLN A 71 24.50 -26.17 14.87
CA GLN A 71 25.89 -26.09 15.29
C GLN A 71 26.25 -24.64 15.64
N GLN A 72 26.67 -24.42 16.89
CA GLN A 72 27.15 -23.11 17.32
C GLN A 72 28.59 -22.89 16.83
N LEU A 73 28.80 -21.80 16.08
CA LEU A 73 30.14 -21.36 15.68
C LEU A 73 30.87 -20.71 16.86
N ARG A 74 32.20 -20.80 16.87
CA ARG A 74 33.02 -20.07 17.84
C ARG A 74 33.15 -18.61 17.38
N LEU A 75 32.82 -17.66 18.25
CA LEU A 75 33.08 -16.23 18.09
C LEU A 75 34.33 -15.84 18.88
N THR A 76 35.25 -15.08 18.30
CA THR A 76 36.50 -14.68 18.97
C THR A 76 37.08 -13.36 18.41
N ASP A 77 37.92 -12.72 19.21
CA ASP A 77 38.72 -11.54 18.86
C ASP A 77 40.18 -11.89 18.45
N LYS A 78 40.54 -13.18 18.49
CA LYS A 78 41.93 -13.66 18.33
C LYS A 78 42.01 -14.87 17.39
N LEU A 79 42.99 -14.85 16.49
CA LEU A 79 43.33 -16.00 15.65
C LEU A 79 44.05 -17.08 16.48
N LYS A 80 43.58 -18.34 16.44
CA LYS A 80 44.20 -19.47 17.15
C LYS A 80 44.44 -20.67 16.22
N GLY A 81 45.25 -20.47 15.17
CA GLY A 81 45.61 -21.55 14.24
C GLY A 81 44.41 -22.18 13.50
N ASP A 82 43.28 -21.47 13.45
CA ASP A 82 42.05 -21.92 12.81
C ASP A 82 42.22 -21.94 11.29
N LYS A 83 41.86 -23.06 10.65
CA LYS A 83 42.05 -23.22 9.20
C LYS A 83 41.03 -22.46 8.38
N GLU A 84 39.78 -22.38 8.85
CA GLU A 84 38.68 -21.69 8.17
C GLU A 84 38.07 -20.65 9.10
N ILE A 85 38.16 -19.38 8.71
CA ILE A 85 37.70 -18.24 9.51
C ILE A 85 36.76 -17.34 8.72
N ILE A 86 35.88 -16.63 9.41
CA ILE A 86 35.07 -15.55 8.88
C ILE A 86 35.58 -14.27 9.52
N ILE A 87 35.99 -13.30 8.72
CA ILE A 87 36.46 -12.00 9.21
C ILE A 87 35.36 -10.99 8.91
N VAL A 88 34.80 -10.36 9.94
CA VAL A 88 33.83 -9.28 9.79
C VAL A 88 34.32 -8.01 10.45
N GLY A 89 34.18 -6.88 9.77
CA GLY A 89 34.50 -5.58 10.33
C GLY A 89 34.52 -4.45 9.32
N THR A 90 34.84 -3.26 9.81
CA THR A 90 34.96 -2.05 9.00
C THR A 90 36.34 -1.92 8.39
N VAL A 91 36.43 -1.33 7.21
CA VAL A 91 37.72 -0.98 6.58
C VAL A 91 38.50 0.03 7.44
N GLU A 92 37.80 0.87 8.21
CA GLU A 92 38.41 1.85 9.09
C GLU A 92 39.10 1.20 10.30
N LYS A 93 38.46 0.27 11.01
CA LYS A 93 38.96 -0.15 12.33
C LYS A 93 39.48 -1.58 12.39
N ASN A 94 39.08 -2.46 11.47
CA ASN A 94 39.45 -3.87 11.54
C ASN A 94 40.89 -4.12 11.04
N ARG A 95 41.78 -4.53 11.93
CA ARG A 95 43.20 -4.76 11.60
C ARG A 95 43.44 -5.88 10.59
N LEU A 96 42.61 -6.93 10.62
CA LEU A 96 42.79 -8.10 9.74
C LEU A 96 42.42 -7.74 8.30
N ILE A 97 41.34 -6.96 8.11
CA ILE A 97 40.92 -6.46 6.80
C ILE A 97 42.01 -5.56 6.21
N ARG A 98 42.53 -4.60 6.99
CA ARG A 98 43.64 -3.72 6.55
C ARG A 98 44.90 -4.50 6.17
N GLN A 99 45.30 -5.49 6.97
CA GLN A 99 46.46 -6.34 6.64
C GLN A 99 46.27 -7.14 5.35
N LEU A 100 45.04 -7.58 5.04
CA LEU A 100 44.76 -8.25 3.77
C LEU A 100 44.87 -7.28 2.59
N ALA A 101 44.42 -6.04 2.78
CA ALA A 101 44.54 -4.98 1.79
C ALA A 101 45.98 -4.58 1.52
N GLU A 102 46.77 -4.31 2.58
CA GLU A 102 48.21 -3.98 2.48
C GLU A 102 49.02 -5.07 1.77
N LYS A 103 48.63 -6.34 1.91
CA LYS A 103 49.25 -7.49 1.24
C LYS A 103 48.71 -7.77 -0.16
N GLY A 104 47.82 -6.92 -0.69
CA GLY A 104 47.21 -7.08 -2.01
C GLY A 104 46.29 -8.30 -2.15
N LYS A 105 45.79 -8.86 -1.03
CA LYS A 105 44.91 -10.05 -1.02
C LYS A 105 43.43 -9.70 -1.05
N LEU A 106 43.08 -8.46 -0.73
CA LEU A 106 41.73 -7.91 -0.72
C LEU A 106 41.81 -6.47 -1.25
N ASP A 107 40.92 -6.10 -2.17
CA ASP A 107 40.82 -4.70 -2.61
C ASP A 107 39.66 -4.03 -1.85
N ILE A 108 39.98 -3.01 -1.05
CA ILE A 108 39.01 -2.26 -0.25
C ILE A 108 38.80 -0.83 -0.75
N SER A 109 39.45 -0.43 -1.84
CA SER A 109 39.42 0.95 -2.36
C SER A 109 38.00 1.46 -2.61
N SER A 110 37.11 0.60 -3.11
CA SER A 110 35.71 0.95 -3.39
C SER A 110 34.84 1.12 -2.14
N LEU A 111 35.36 0.78 -0.96
CA LEU A 111 34.68 0.93 0.33
C LEU A 111 35.17 2.16 1.11
N GLU A 112 36.37 2.68 0.84
CA GLU A 112 36.91 3.82 1.56
C GLU A 112 36.06 5.08 1.35
N GLY A 113 35.53 5.64 2.45
CA GLY A 113 34.66 6.81 2.42
C GLY A 113 33.24 6.56 1.86
N ALA A 114 32.91 5.34 1.47
CA ALA A 114 31.60 5.01 0.93
C ALA A 114 30.54 4.87 2.05
N TRP A 115 29.29 5.19 1.72
CA TRP A 115 28.16 5.07 2.65
C TRP A 115 27.54 3.67 2.58
N GLU A 116 27.60 2.93 3.70
CA GLU A 116 26.89 1.69 3.96
C GLU A 116 27.07 0.58 2.91
N ARG A 117 28.25 0.54 2.28
CA ARG A 117 28.62 -0.50 1.32
C ARG A 117 29.34 -1.64 2.01
N PHE A 118 29.34 -2.81 1.38
CA PHE A 118 30.11 -3.95 1.85
C PHE A 118 30.65 -4.81 0.72
N LEU A 119 31.74 -5.52 1.00
CA LEU A 119 32.37 -6.53 0.16
C LEU A 119 32.30 -7.89 0.87
N ILE A 120 31.83 -8.91 0.16
CA ILE A 120 31.93 -10.30 0.59
C ILE A 120 32.89 -11.03 -0.36
N GLN A 121 33.93 -11.67 0.19
CA GLN A 121 34.92 -12.39 -0.61
C GLN A 121 35.60 -13.52 0.18
N THR A 122 35.74 -14.69 -0.42
CA THR A 122 36.63 -15.75 0.06
C THR A 122 38.06 -15.49 -0.39
N VAL A 123 38.98 -15.41 0.57
CA VAL A 123 40.42 -15.25 0.37
C VAL A 123 41.13 -16.55 0.75
N SER A 124 41.94 -17.09 -0.17
CA SER A 124 42.76 -18.29 0.07
C SER A 124 44.10 -17.94 0.72
N ARG A 125 44.55 -18.76 1.67
CA ARG A 125 45.80 -18.57 2.44
C ARG A 125 45.96 -17.13 2.96
N PRO A 126 44.97 -16.56 3.68
CA PRO A 126 44.94 -15.15 4.07
C PRO A 126 46.11 -14.81 5.03
N PHE A 127 46.33 -15.67 6.03
CA PHE A 127 47.39 -15.57 7.04
C PHE A 127 48.12 -16.90 7.18
N PRO A 128 49.34 -16.93 7.75
CA PRO A 128 50.01 -18.18 8.11
C PRO A 128 49.10 -19.07 8.97
N GLY A 129 48.99 -20.36 8.62
CA GLY A 129 48.14 -21.33 9.32
C GLY A 129 46.65 -21.31 8.96
N VAL A 130 46.17 -20.26 8.29
CA VAL A 130 44.78 -20.15 7.84
C VAL A 130 44.68 -20.59 6.38
N SER A 131 43.80 -21.55 6.08
CA SER A 131 43.58 -22.08 4.74
C SER A 131 42.68 -21.18 3.90
N LYS A 132 41.55 -20.73 4.46
CA LYS A 132 40.59 -19.82 3.81
C LYS A 132 39.99 -18.85 4.82
N ALA A 133 39.73 -17.61 4.39
CA ALA A 133 38.89 -16.66 5.10
C ALA A 133 37.72 -16.22 4.24
N LEU A 134 36.50 -16.26 4.77
CA LEU A 134 35.37 -15.51 4.22
C LEU A 134 35.40 -14.11 4.83
N VAL A 135 35.69 -13.08 4.03
CA VAL A 135 35.80 -11.70 4.49
C VAL A 135 34.50 -10.96 4.19
N VAL A 136 33.95 -10.32 5.21
CA VAL A 136 32.83 -9.36 5.13
C VAL A 136 33.38 -8.00 5.58
N ALA A 137 33.75 -7.18 4.61
CA ALA A 137 34.32 -5.85 4.86
C ALA A 137 33.25 -4.78 4.60
N GLY A 138 32.91 -3.98 5.61
CA GLY A 138 32.02 -2.83 5.49
C GLY A 138 32.80 -1.53 5.26
N SER A 139 32.25 -0.62 4.45
CA SER A 139 32.75 0.76 4.36
C SER A 139 32.61 1.49 5.69
N ASP A 140 31.54 1.18 6.43
CA ASP A 140 31.25 1.69 7.76
C ASP A 140 30.58 0.62 8.64
N ARG A 141 30.22 1.02 9.86
CA ARG A 141 29.63 0.15 10.89
C ARG A 141 28.34 -0.56 10.46
N ARG A 142 27.52 0.07 9.60
CA ARG A 142 26.27 -0.51 9.10
C ARG A 142 26.52 -1.36 7.86
N GLY A 143 27.41 -0.94 6.96
CA GLY A 143 27.84 -1.77 5.82
C GLY A 143 28.31 -3.16 6.26
N ALA A 144 29.17 -3.23 7.30
CA ALA A 144 29.64 -4.51 7.84
C ALA A 144 28.49 -5.39 8.36
N ALA A 145 27.52 -4.79 9.06
CA ALA A 145 26.34 -5.50 9.54
C ALA A 145 25.45 -6.00 8.39
N TYR A 146 25.18 -5.18 7.38
CA TYR A 146 24.39 -5.54 6.21
C TYR A 146 25.03 -6.67 5.40
N GLY A 147 26.35 -6.66 5.25
CA GLY A 147 27.07 -7.75 4.59
C GLY A 147 26.91 -9.08 5.33
N LEU A 148 27.00 -9.07 6.66
CA LEU A 148 26.86 -10.29 7.46
C LEU A 148 25.41 -10.79 7.50
N PHE A 149 24.42 -9.90 7.64
CA PHE A 149 23.02 -10.29 7.55
C PHE A 149 22.58 -10.73 6.15
N SER A 150 23.24 -10.26 5.09
CA SER A 150 23.00 -10.79 3.74
C SER A 150 23.37 -12.28 3.66
N LEU A 151 24.39 -12.73 4.41
CA LEU A 151 24.69 -14.16 4.52
C LEU A 151 23.63 -14.90 5.37
N SER A 152 23.12 -14.30 6.44
CA SER A 152 21.98 -14.84 7.23
C SER A 152 20.74 -15.05 6.37
N GLU A 153 20.40 -14.06 5.55
CA GLU A 153 19.25 -14.14 4.63
C GLU A 153 19.47 -15.25 3.59
N MET A 154 20.65 -15.30 2.95
CA MET A 154 20.99 -16.32 1.95
C MET A 154 21.00 -17.75 2.50
N MET A 155 21.23 -17.94 3.80
CA MET A 155 21.15 -19.27 4.44
C MET A 155 19.74 -19.63 4.93
N GLY A 156 18.75 -18.75 4.74
CA GLY A 156 17.35 -19.01 5.06
C GLY A 156 16.82 -18.38 6.34
N VAL A 157 17.51 -17.39 6.92
CA VAL A 157 17.00 -16.62 8.07
C VAL A 157 16.33 -15.33 7.59
N SER A 158 15.00 -15.33 7.57
CA SER A 158 14.21 -14.13 7.25
C SER A 158 14.46 -13.00 8.26
N PRO A 159 14.49 -11.71 7.83
CA PRO A 159 14.43 -10.58 8.76
C PRO A 159 13.24 -10.66 9.72
N TRP A 160 12.17 -11.31 9.29
CA TRP A 160 10.91 -11.50 10.04
C TRP A 160 10.86 -12.79 10.87
N TYR A 161 11.97 -13.52 11.02
CA TYR A 161 12.01 -14.77 11.80
C TYR A 161 11.43 -14.62 13.22
N TRP A 162 11.63 -13.45 13.83
CA TRP A 162 11.14 -13.17 15.18
C TRP A 162 9.85 -12.36 15.17
N TRP A 163 9.71 -11.36 14.30
CA TRP A 163 8.53 -10.47 14.28
C TRP A 163 7.30 -11.05 13.59
N ALA A 164 7.48 -12.06 12.73
CA ALA A 164 6.39 -12.77 12.08
C ALA A 164 6.56 -14.30 12.10
N ASP A 165 7.36 -14.82 13.04
CA ASP A 165 7.56 -16.25 13.28
C ASP A 165 7.98 -17.07 12.06
N VAL A 166 8.60 -16.42 11.06
CA VAL A 166 9.00 -17.10 9.83
C VAL A 166 9.98 -18.22 10.16
N PRO A 167 9.64 -19.48 9.85
CA PRO A 167 10.46 -20.61 10.26
C PRO A 167 11.82 -20.61 9.55
N VAL A 168 12.88 -20.86 10.31
CA VAL A 168 14.23 -21.00 9.77
C VAL A 168 14.40 -22.40 9.17
N LYS A 169 14.71 -22.45 7.87
CA LYS A 169 15.01 -23.71 7.15
C LYS A 169 16.27 -24.35 7.73
N LYS A 170 16.25 -25.68 7.90
CA LYS A 170 17.35 -26.43 8.54
C LYS A 170 18.28 -27.04 7.51
N HIS A 171 19.58 -26.81 7.66
CA HIS A 171 20.61 -27.32 6.75
C HIS A 171 21.75 -27.98 7.53
N LYS A 172 22.11 -29.24 7.22
CA LYS A 172 23.18 -29.95 7.94
C LYS A 172 24.58 -29.47 7.55
N THR A 173 24.73 -29.02 6.31
CA THR A 173 25.99 -28.55 5.74
C THR A 173 25.75 -27.28 4.95
N LEU A 174 26.68 -26.33 5.03
CA LEU A 174 26.64 -25.07 4.32
C LEU A 174 28.03 -24.75 3.75
N TYR A 175 28.06 -24.46 2.45
CA TYR A 175 29.18 -23.91 1.72
C TYR A 175 28.80 -22.55 1.16
N VAL A 176 29.70 -21.58 1.23
CA VAL A 176 29.54 -20.26 0.64
C VAL A 176 30.48 -20.15 -0.55
N ASP A 177 29.96 -19.91 -1.75
CA ASP A 177 30.76 -19.49 -2.90
C ASP A 177 30.74 -17.96 -2.93
N ALA A 178 31.84 -17.35 -2.52
CA ALA A 178 31.96 -15.90 -2.39
C ALA A 178 33.11 -15.36 -3.24
N PRO A 179 32.94 -15.24 -4.57
CA PRO A 179 33.74 -14.32 -5.37
C PRO A 179 33.63 -12.89 -4.80
N ALA A 180 34.56 -12.00 -5.16
CA ALA A 180 34.50 -10.60 -4.74
C ALA A 180 33.17 -9.96 -5.18
N THR A 181 32.26 -9.78 -4.23
CA THR A 181 30.91 -9.25 -4.46
C THR A 181 30.74 -7.98 -3.65
N LEU A 182 30.65 -6.85 -4.36
CA LEU A 182 30.53 -5.53 -3.79
C LEU A 182 29.05 -5.10 -3.83
N SER A 183 28.51 -4.63 -2.71
CA SER A 183 27.14 -4.09 -2.67
C SER A 183 27.03 -2.79 -3.47
N LYS A 184 25.82 -2.49 -3.92
CA LYS A 184 25.48 -1.13 -4.36
C LYS A 184 25.50 -0.17 -3.16
N THR A 185 25.61 1.13 -3.44
CA THR A 185 25.26 2.17 -2.47
C THR A 185 23.74 2.16 -2.29
N PRO A 186 23.21 2.25 -1.06
CA PRO A 186 21.78 2.40 -0.87
C PRO A 186 21.23 3.61 -1.63
N SER A 187 20.05 3.47 -2.23
CA SER A 187 19.41 4.53 -3.03
C SER A 187 19.09 5.75 -2.17
N VAL A 188 18.62 5.52 -0.95
CA VAL A 188 18.26 6.54 0.03
C VAL A 188 19.18 6.47 1.25
N ARG A 189 19.66 7.63 1.71
CA ARG A 189 20.70 7.72 2.76
C ARG A 189 20.20 7.31 4.16
N TYR A 190 19.06 7.84 4.61
CA TYR A 190 18.40 7.49 5.86
C TYR A 190 17.07 6.83 5.56
N ARG A 191 16.88 5.59 6.01
CA ARG A 191 15.76 4.72 5.63
C ARG A 191 15.19 4.12 6.89
N GLY A 192 13.92 4.36 7.15
CA GLY A 192 13.36 4.02 8.45
C GLY A 192 11.85 4.00 8.52
N ILE A 193 11.40 3.75 9.75
CA ILE A 193 10.00 3.71 10.11
C ILE A 193 9.73 4.71 11.24
N PHE A 194 8.48 5.15 11.30
CA PHE A 194 7.90 5.88 12.42
C PHE A 194 6.87 4.96 13.09
N LEU A 195 7.15 4.62 14.35
CA LEU A 195 6.19 3.95 15.21
C LEU A 195 5.19 5.02 15.67
N ASN A 196 3.95 4.90 15.24
CA ASN A 196 2.88 5.85 15.53
C ASN A 196 1.59 5.08 15.80
N ASP A 197 0.56 5.74 16.31
CA ASP A 197 -0.75 5.10 16.56
C ASP A 197 -0.60 3.80 17.38
N GLU A 198 0.42 3.75 18.25
CA GLU A 198 0.87 2.54 18.95
C GLU A 198 -0.11 2.05 20.04
N ASP A 199 -1.23 2.74 20.16
CA ASP A 199 -2.20 2.68 21.25
C ASP A 199 -2.89 1.32 21.37
N TRP A 200 -3.08 0.63 20.24
CA TRP A 200 -3.97 -0.54 20.16
C TRP A 200 -3.27 -1.87 19.92
N GLY A 201 -2.04 -1.88 19.40
CA GLY A 201 -1.25 -3.09 19.19
C GLY A 201 0.06 -3.10 19.97
N LEU A 202 1.03 -2.28 19.54
CA LEU A 202 2.42 -2.30 19.99
C LEU A 202 2.55 -1.95 21.46
N LYS A 203 1.95 -0.86 21.94
CA LYS A 203 2.03 -0.48 23.36
C LYS A 203 1.36 -1.51 24.24
N PRO A 204 0.10 -1.95 24.01
CA PRO A 204 -0.53 -2.99 24.83
C PRO A 204 0.26 -4.30 24.85
N TRP A 205 0.77 -4.77 23.70
CA TRP A 205 1.59 -5.96 23.61
C TRP A 205 2.90 -5.83 24.38
N ALA A 206 3.64 -4.74 24.18
CA ALA A 206 4.90 -4.52 24.89
C ALA A 206 4.67 -4.50 26.41
N ALA A 207 3.70 -3.70 26.86
CA ALA A 207 3.40 -3.51 28.28
C ALA A 207 2.84 -4.75 28.98
N LYS A 208 2.05 -5.58 28.28
CA LYS A 208 1.31 -6.70 28.89
C LYS A 208 1.85 -8.07 28.53
N THR A 209 2.72 -8.18 27.54
CA THR A 209 3.20 -9.45 27.00
C THR A 209 4.73 -9.54 27.02
N PHE A 210 5.43 -8.66 26.31
CA PHE A 210 6.87 -8.81 26.07
C PHE A 210 7.79 -8.18 27.13
N GLU A 211 7.45 -7.00 27.63
CA GLU A 211 8.23 -6.17 28.55
C GLU A 211 7.38 -5.76 29.79
N LYS A 212 6.71 -6.76 30.37
CA LYS A 212 5.77 -6.63 31.50
C LYS A 212 6.36 -5.92 32.71
N GLU A 213 7.64 -6.15 32.98
CA GLU A 213 8.38 -5.57 34.09
C GLU A 213 8.44 -4.04 34.02
N ARG A 214 8.33 -3.47 32.81
CA ARG A 214 8.30 -2.03 32.59
C ARG A 214 6.88 -1.50 32.42
N GLY A 215 5.96 -2.34 31.95
CA GLY A 215 4.58 -1.95 31.69
C GLY A 215 4.44 -0.90 30.58
N ASN A 216 5.42 -0.79 29.70
CA ASN A 216 5.46 0.16 28.57
C ASN A 216 6.41 -0.35 27.47
N ILE A 217 6.50 0.37 26.35
CA ILE A 217 7.53 0.16 25.32
C ILE A 217 8.88 0.59 25.89
N GLY A 218 9.87 -0.31 25.91
CA GLY A 218 11.17 -0.04 26.51
C GLY A 218 12.35 -0.68 25.77
N PRO A 219 13.52 -0.77 26.43
CA PRO A 219 14.78 -1.15 25.79
C PRO A 219 14.75 -2.54 25.17
N ARG A 220 14.00 -3.50 25.75
CA ARG A 220 13.89 -4.85 25.17
C ARG A 220 13.07 -4.81 23.88
N THR A 221 11.97 -4.07 23.88
CA THR A 221 11.13 -3.86 22.71
C THR A 221 11.91 -3.15 21.61
N TYR A 222 12.56 -2.01 21.93
CA TYR A 222 13.38 -1.27 20.97
C TYR A 222 14.57 -2.08 20.45
N ALA A 223 15.17 -2.97 21.25
CA ALA A 223 16.25 -3.83 20.77
C ALA A 223 15.77 -4.77 19.65
N LYS A 224 14.54 -5.29 19.74
CA LYS A 224 13.95 -6.11 18.68
C LYS A 224 13.56 -5.31 17.45
N ILE A 225 13.15 -4.06 17.61
CA ILE A 225 12.87 -3.15 16.50
C ILE A 225 14.17 -2.76 15.78
N CYS A 226 15.21 -2.39 16.52
CA CYS A 226 16.51 -2.03 15.97
C CYS A 226 17.18 -3.22 15.24
N GLU A 227 17.07 -4.44 15.79
CA GLU A 227 17.52 -5.65 15.12
C GLU A 227 16.79 -5.85 13.77
N LEU A 228 15.46 -5.72 13.76
CA LEU A 228 14.65 -5.84 12.55
C LEU A 228 15.07 -4.82 11.48
N LEU A 229 15.21 -3.55 11.86
CA LEU A 229 15.64 -2.49 10.94
C LEU A 229 17.01 -2.78 10.35
N LEU A 230 17.97 -3.23 11.16
CA LEU A 230 19.31 -3.56 10.68
C LEU A 230 19.28 -4.76 9.72
N ARG A 231 18.43 -5.77 9.97
CA ARG A 231 18.22 -6.92 9.07
C ARG A 231 17.52 -6.52 7.76
N LEU A 232 16.61 -5.56 7.79
CA LEU A 232 15.94 -4.96 6.61
C LEU A 232 16.81 -3.92 5.90
N LYS A 233 18.10 -3.80 6.25
CA LYS A 233 19.04 -2.82 5.69
C LYS A 233 18.58 -1.36 5.86
N ALA A 234 17.77 -1.11 6.88
CA ALA A 234 17.36 0.21 7.34
C ALA A 234 18.34 0.76 8.40
N ASN A 235 18.28 2.06 8.65
CA ASN A 235 19.19 2.74 9.58
C ASN A 235 18.55 3.89 10.37
N HIS A 236 17.25 4.15 10.19
CA HIS A 236 16.58 5.29 10.81
C HIS A 236 15.32 4.88 11.57
N LEU A 237 15.03 5.55 12.69
CA LEU A 237 13.85 5.30 13.50
C LEU A 237 13.33 6.60 14.13
N ALA A 238 12.04 6.89 13.90
CA ALA A 238 11.27 7.79 14.76
C ALA A 238 10.50 6.92 15.78
N PRO A 239 10.72 7.12 17.10
CA PRO A 239 10.14 6.25 18.12
C PRO A 239 8.65 6.52 18.37
N ALA A 240 8.02 5.61 19.10
CA ALA A 240 6.64 5.75 19.59
C ALA A 240 6.51 7.02 20.44
N MET A 241 5.44 7.78 20.22
CA MET A 241 5.35 9.16 20.73
C MET A 241 4.00 9.57 21.31
N HIS A 242 2.93 8.79 21.13
CA HIS A 242 1.63 9.13 21.66
C HIS A 242 1.63 9.15 23.20
N PRO A 243 0.75 9.94 23.84
CA PRO A 243 0.67 10.06 25.31
C PRO A 243 0.43 8.73 26.06
N VAL A 244 -0.01 7.69 25.36
CA VAL A 244 -0.19 6.35 25.92
C VAL A 244 1.13 5.65 26.23
N SER A 245 2.21 6.00 25.54
CA SER A 245 3.53 5.40 25.70
C SER A 245 4.47 6.33 26.50
N THR A 246 5.53 5.76 27.07
CA THR A 246 6.57 6.59 27.70
C THR A 246 7.50 7.11 26.61
N ALA A 247 7.68 8.43 26.52
CA ALA A 247 8.61 9.03 25.57
C ALA A 247 9.98 8.35 25.59
N PHE A 248 10.53 8.11 24.40
CA PHE A 248 11.76 7.36 24.19
C PHE A 248 12.90 7.77 25.12
N TYR A 249 13.17 9.07 25.23
CA TYR A 249 14.29 9.60 25.99
C TYR A 249 14.04 9.77 27.49
N LYS A 250 12.81 9.56 27.98
CA LYS A 250 12.56 9.42 29.43
C LYS A 250 13.11 8.10 29.98
N ILE A 251 13.49 7.17 29.09
CA ILE A 251 14.14 5.91 29.42
C ILE A 251 15.58 5.96 28.89
N PRO A 252 16.58 6.25 29.75
CA PRO A 252 17.96 6.47 29.31
C PRO A 252 18.60 5.31 28.54
N GLU A 253 18.16 4.08 28.77
CA GLU A 253 18.70 2.89 28.12
C GLU A 253 18.27 2.78 26.65
N ASN A 254 17.16 3.41 26.24
CA ASN A 254 16.64 3.32 24.88
C ASN A 254 17.64 3.86 23.84
N LYS A 255 18.27 5.01 24.09
CA LYS A 255 19.27 5.58 23.18
C LYS A 255 20.55 4.74 23.09
N LEU A 256 20.92 4.06 24.18
CA LEU A 256 22.06 3.12 24.19
C LEU A 256 21.76 1.89 23.34
N VAL A 257 20.51 1.41 23.37
CA VAL A 257 20.06 0.32 22.51
C VAL A 257 20.14 0.73 21.03
N ALA A 258 19.62 1.90 20.67
CA ALA A 258 19.68 2.38 19.29
C ALA A 258 21.13 2.47 18.78
N ASP A 259 22.04 3.07 19.55
CA ASP A 259 23.45 3.18 19.15
C ASP A 259 24.17 1.81 19.08
N THR A 260 23.82 0.86 19.95
CA THR A 260 24.36 -0.52 19.91
C THR A 260 24.07 -1.22 18.58
N PHE A 261 22.93 -0.89 17.96
CA PHE A 261 22.54 -1.38 16.63
C PHE A 261 22.87 -0.39 15.50
N ALA A 262 23.58 0.71 15.81
CA ALA A 262 23.90 1.78 14.87
C ALA A 262 22.66 2.39 14.17
N ILE A 263 21.51 2.45 14.86
CA ILE A 263 20.30 3.10 14.36
C ILE A 263 20.36 4.60 14.65
N VAL A 264 20.18 5.38 13.59
CA VAL A 264 20.13 6.85 13.63
C VAL A 264 18.75 7.27 14.11
N MET A 265 18.69 7.97 15.24
CA MET A 265 17.40 8.39 15.80
C MET A 265 16.90 9.67 15.12
N GLY A 266 15.60 9.71 14.88
CA GLY A 266 14.87 10.91 14.47
C GLY A 266 13.63 11.09 15.35
N SER A 267 12.74 11.95 14.88
CA SER A 267 11.46 12.21 15.52
C SER A 267 10.42 12.61 14.47
N SER A 268 9.14 12.60 14.84
CA SER A 268 8.10 13.12 13.95
C SER A 268 8.27 14.63 13.73
N HIS A 269 7.60 15.18 12.71
CA HIS A 269 7.71 16.59 12.34
C HIS A 269 7.25 17.59 13.43
N CYS A 270 6.56 17.14 14.49
CA CYS A 270 6.09 17.99 15.59
C CYS A 270 6.95 17.84 16.87
N GLU A 271 8.09 17.15 16.77
CA GLU A 271 9.01 16.84 17.87
C GLU A 271 10.39 17.44 17.60
N PRO A 272 10.54 18.78 17.68
CA PRO A 272 11.77 19.46 17.32
C PRO A 272 12.95 18.99 18.17
N LEU A 273 14.10 18.84 17.52
CA LEU A 273 15.36 18.41 18.12
C LEU A 273 15.21 17.17 19.02
N LEU A 274 14.37 16.20 18.62
CA LEU A 274 14.13 14.92 19.32
C LEU A 274 13.33 15.05 20.63
N LEU A 275 12.65 16.18 20.85
CA LEU A 275 11.79 16.38 22.02
C LEU A 275 10.36 15.91 21.72
N ASN A 276 9.89 14.91 22.48
CA ASN A 276 8.50 14.49 22.39
C ASN A 276 7.60 15.53 23.07
N THR A 277 6.94 16.36 22.26
CA THR A 277 6.13 17.47 22.76
C THR A 277 4.83 17.00 23.40
N ALA A 278 4.32 15.82 23.03
CA ALA A 278 3.06 15.27 23.54
C ALA A 278 3.12 14.88 25.01
N SER A 279 4.29 14.46 25.51
CA SER A 279 4.42 13.93 26.87
C SER A 279 5.59 14.51 27.68
N GLU A 280 6.56 15.17 27.04
CA GLU A 280 7.70 15.78 27.75
C GLU A 280 7.50 17.28 28.02
N TRP A 281 6.64 17.96 27.26
CA TRP A 281 6.28 19.35 27.53
C TRP A 281 5.07 19.45 28.47
N ASP A 282 5.27 20.02 29.65
CA ASP A 282 4.18 20.31 30.59
C ASP A 282 3.91 21.82 30.63
N SER A 283 2.79 22.23 30.04
CA SER A 283 2.42 23.65 29.96
C SER A 283 2.19 24.30 31.33
N LYS A 284 1.91 23.53 32.38
CA LYS A 284 1.72 24.06 33.75
C LYS A 284 3.04 24.45 34.39
N THR A 285 4.11 23.72 34.13
CA THR A 285 5.42 23.92 34.76
C THR A 285 6.44 24.61 33.84
N MET A 286 6.28 24.48 32.52
CA MET A 286 7.19 25.03 31.51
C MET A 286 6.61 26.23 30.76
N GLY A 287 5.36 26.62 31.04
CA GLY A 287 4.68 27.71 30.35
C GLY A 287 4.13 27.31 28.97
N PRO A 288 3.57 28.26 28.20
CA PRO A 288 2.90 27.94 26.94
C PRO A 288 3.90 27.43 25.89
N TRP A 289 3.48 26.45 25.08
CA TRP A 289 4.19 26.05 23.86
C TRP A 289 3.88 27.05 22.73
N ASP A 290 4.41 28.27 22.89
CA ASP A 290 4.22 29.41 21.98
C ASP A 290 5.58 30.12 21.88
N TYR A 291 6.22 30.04 20.71
CA TYR A 291 7.58 30.54 20.53
C TYR A 291 7.67 32.06 20.68
N ASN A 292 6.60 32.79 20.35
CA ASN A 292 6.59 34.25 20.52
C ASN A 292 6.49 34.65 22.00
N LYS A 293 5.88 33.82 22.85
CA LYS A 293 5.66 34.13 24.27
C LYS A 293 6.64 33.45 25.23
N ASN A 294 7.27 32.35 24.83
CA ASN A 294 8.04 31.49 25.73
C ASN A 294 9.34 30.96 25.10
N LYS A 295 9.92 31.74 24.17
CA LYS A 295 11.14 31.41 23.42
C LYS A 295 12.27 30.87 24.30
N ASP A 296 12.59 31.55 25.38
CA ASP A 296 13.77 31.22 26.20
C ASP A 296 13.62 29.85 26.87
N LYS A 297 12.44 29.55 27.40
CA LYS A 297 12.20 28.25 28.04
C LYS A 297 12.18 27.11 27.02
N ILE A 298 11.56 27.32 25.85
CA ILE A 298 11.57 26.35 24.75
C ILE A 298 13.02 26.07 24.32
N ASN A 299 13.81 27.10 24.07
CA ASN A 299 15.21 26.96 23.66
C ASN A 299 16.07 26.28 24.75
N GLU A 300 15.83 26.56 26.04
CA GLU A 300 16.50 25.89 27.16
C GLU A 300 16.27 24.38 27.13
N VAL A 301 14.99 23.95 27.02
CA VAL A 301 14.61 22.53 27.01
C VAL A 301 15.19 21.83 25.77
N LEU A 302 15.06 22.44 24.60
CA LEU A 302 15.62 21.91 23.35
C LEU A 302 17.16 21.82 23.39
N SER A 303 17.82 22.82 23.97
CA SER A 303 19.27 22.82 24.19
C SER A 303 19.72 21.70 25.11
N ASN A 304 18.98 21.42 26.18
CA ASN A 304 19.27 20.30 27.07
C ASN A 304 19.10 18.96 26.35
N ARG A 305 18.06 18.81 25.51
CA ARG A 305 17.84 17.60 24.71
C ARG A 305 18.97 17.34 23.71
N VAL A 306 19.47 18.36 23.02
CA VAL A 306 20.62 18.22 22.11
C VAL A 306 21.89 17.87 22.89
N LYS A 307 22.15 18.54 24.01
CA LYS A 307 23.29 18.24 24.88
C LYS A 307 23.28 16.79 25.36
N GLU A 308 22.11 16.22 25.65
CA GLU A 308 21.97 14.84 26.11
C GLU A 308 22.24 13.79 25.01
N ASN A 309 22.12 14.20 23.74
CA ASN A 309 22.16 13.30 22.59
C ASN A 309 23.26 13.59 21.57
N CYS A 310 24.08 14.62 21.78
CA CYS A 310 25.13 15.04 20.85
C CYS A 310 26.22 13.99 20.60
N ALA A 311 26.33 12.98 21.47
CA ALA A 311 27.26 11.86 21.31
C ALA A 311 26.75 10.75 20.37
N TYR A 312 25.45 10.76 20.01
CA TYR A 312 24.82 9.73 19.18
C TYR A 312 24.53 10.26 17.77
N GLU A 313 24.28 9.35 16.83
CA GLU A 313 23.85 9.72 15.47
C GLU A 313 22.35 10.03 15.45
N ASN A 314 22.00 11.24 15.01
CA ASN A 314 20.63 11.70 14.91
C ASN A 314 20.36 12.44 13.60
N VAL A 315 19.10 12.42 13.16
CA VAL A 315 18.54 13.41 12.22
C VAL A 315 17.70 14.39 13.03
N TYR A 316 18.13 15.64 13.11
CA TYR A 316 17.47 16.65 13.92
C TYR A 316 16.30 17.28 13.16
N THR A 317 15.07 16.98 13.58
CA THR A 317 13.87 17.67 13.10
C THR A 317 13.92 19.14 13.54
N LEU A 318 13.78 20.04 12.58
CA LEU A 318 13.75 21.49 12.77
C LEU A 318 12.32 22.03 12.69
N ALA A 319 12.21 23.33 12.94
CA ALA A 319 10.99 24.12 13.00
C ALA A 319 10.10 23.74 14.19
N LEU A 320 8.88 24.26 14.23
CA LEU A 320 7.91 24.02 15.31
C LEU A 320 6.57 23.66 14.67
N ARG A 321 5.77 22.87 15.39
CA ARG A 321 4.31 22.76 15.21
C ARG A 321 3.62 22.89 16.57
N GLY A 322 2.30 22.96 16.58
CA GLY A 322 1.54 22.89 17.84
C GLY A 322 1.76 21.57 18.57
N LEU A 323 1.38 21.50 19.84
CA LEU A 323 1.51 20.29 20.65
C LEU A 323 0.74 19.12 20.01
N HIS A 324 1.36 17.94 19.93
CA HIS A 324 0.72 16.70 19.46
C HIS A 324 0.02 16.85 18.08
N ASP A 325 0.77 17.26 17.04
CA ASP A 325 0.27 17.43 15.65
C ASP A 325 -0.74 18.59 15.45
N ALA A 326 -1.03 19.38 16.49
CA ALA A 326 -1.89 20.56 16.36
C ALA A 326 -1.25 21.65 15.48
N ALA A 327 -2.09 22.49 14.87
CA ALA A 327 -1.64 23.63 14.07
C ALA A 327 -0.93 24.70 14.92
N MET A 328 0.06 25.38 14.35
CA MET A 328 0.74 26.51 15.00
C MET A 328 -0.12 27.76 15.09
N GLY A 329 -0.43 28.18 16.33
CA GLY A 329 -1.14 29.43 16.62
C GLY A 329 -2.59 29.40 16.13
N GLY A 330 -3.54 29.78 16.99
CA GLY A 330 -4.95 29.90 16.61
C GLY A 330 -5.15 30.77 15.35
N GLY A 331 -6.32 30.63 14.71
CA GLY A 331 -6.65 31.17 13.38
C GLY A 331 -6.45 32.67 13.12
N ASP A 332 -6.01 33.45 14.11
CA ASP A 332 -5.90 34.91 14.05
C ASP A 332 -4.47 35.44 13.84
N VAL A 333 -3.43 34.59 13.78
CA VAL A 333 -2.04 35.05 13.53
C VAL A 333 -1.80 35.29 12.02
N PRO A 334 -1.42 36.50 11.58
CA PRO A 334 -1.12 36.77 10.17
C PRO A 334 -0.01 35.88 9.60
N MET A 335 -0.14 35.46 8.33
CA MET A 335 0.83 34.55 7.68
C MET A 335 2.28 35.06 7.77
N ARG A 336 2.50 36.37 7.58
CA ARG A 336 3.84 36.98 7.70
C ARG A 336 4.46 36.81 9.09
N GLU A 337 3.64 36.81 10.15
CA GLU A 337 4.12 36.58 11.51
C GLU A 337 4.44 35.11 11.75
N LYS A 338 3.64 34.19 11.16
CA LYS A 338 3.94 32.75 11.18
C LYS A 338 5.27 32.43 10.51
N VAL A 339 5.54 33.03 9.33
CA VAL A 339 6.83 32.88 8.62
C VAL A 339 7.98 33.35 9.50
N LYS A 340 7.92 34.57 10.04
CA LYS A 340 8.96 35.14 10.92
C LYS A 340 9.20 34.30 12.19
N MET A 341 8.13 33.82 12.81
CA MET A 341 8.21 32.99 14.01
C MET A 341 8.97 31.68 13.70
N LEU A 342 8.61 31.03 12.59
CA LEU A 342 9.20 29.76 12.20
C LEU A 342 10.67 29.92 11.78
N GLU A 343 11.00 30.98 11.07
CA GLU A 343 12.37 31.37 10.72
C GLU A 343 13.21 31.61 11.99
N SER A 344 12.69 32.37 12.96
CA SER A 344 13.35 32.63 14.25
C SER A 344 13.60 31.33 15.03
N ALA A 345 12.62 30.42 15.07
CA ALA A 345 12.76 29.12 15.72
C ALA A 345 13.81 28.24 15.03
N LEU A 346 13.79 28.17 13.69
CA LEU A 346 14.73 27.40 12.90
C LEU A 346 16.17 27.86 13.14
N ASN A 347 16.41 29.16 13.09
CA ASN A 347 17.74 29.73 13.33
C ASN A 347 18.24 29.44 14.75
N ALA A 348 17.40 29.61 15.77
CA ALA A 348 17.77 29.29 17.16
C ALA A 348 18.08 27.80 17.36
N GLN A 349 17.33 26.91 16.71
CA GLN A 349 17.58 25.47 16.75
C GLN A 349 18.93 25.12 16.10
N ARG A 350 19.28 25.76 14.99
CA ARG A 350 20.62 25.60 14.37
C ARG A 350 21.75 26.07 15.28
N GLU A 351 21.58 27.20 15.94
CA GLU A 351 22.54 27.68 16.95
C GLU A 351 22.69 26.71 18.12
N ILE A 352 21.59 26.11 18.57
CA ILE A 352 21.60 25.08 19.62
C ILE A 352 22.41 23.86 19.18
N ILE A 353 22.20 23.37 17.96
CA ILE A 353 22.96 22.25 17.38
C ILE A 353 24.45 22.57 17.35
N ALA A 354 24.82 23.72 16.76
CA ALA A 354 26.21 24.15 16.62
C ALA A 354 26.92 24.37 17.96
N ARG A 355 26.18 24.69 19.02
CA ARG A 355 26.74 24.89 20.37
C ARG A 355 27.19 23.59 21.04
N HIS A 356 26.51 22.48 20.76
CA HIS A 356 26.71 21.21 21.50
C HIS A 356 27.42 20.13 20.70
N ILE A 357 27.47 20.24 19.38
CA ILE A 357 28.12 19.26 18.50
C ILE A 357 29.32 19.93 17.83
N ASP A 358 30.51 19.38 18.08
CA ASP A 358 31.79 19.89 17.55
C ASP A 358 32.00 19.47 16.08
N LYS A 359 31.08 19.90 15.21
CA LYS A 359 31.13 19.74 13.75
C LYS A 359 30.46 20.94 13.09
N PRO A 360 30.84 21.30 11.85
CA PRO A 360 30.10 22.30 11.08
C PRO A 360 28.62 21.92 10.98
N VAL A 361 27.73 22.85 11.29
CA VAL A 361 26.28 22.59 11.39
C VAL A 361 25.72 22.05 10.07
N GLU A 362 26.29 22.47 8.94
CA GLU A 362 25.93 22.05 7.58
C GLU A 362 26.23 20.57 7.31
N THR A 363 27.05 19.93 8.15
CA THR A 363 27.37 18.48 8.06
C THR A 363 26.53 17.64 9.01
N ILE A 364 25.75 18.26 9.89
CA ILE A 364 24.88 17.59 10.86
C ILE A 364 23.51 17.38 10.21
N PRO A 365 22.99 16.14 10.14
CA PRO A 365 21.72 15.87 9.49
C PRO A 365 20.56 16.61 10.15
N GLN A 366 19.86 17.42 9.35
CA GLN A 366 18.74 18.25 9.77
C GLN A 366 17.59 18.08 8.78
N ALA A 367 16.37 17.98 9.29
CA ALA A 367 15.18 17.74 8.50
C ALA A 367 14.10 18.77 8.80
N PHE A 368 13.47 19.32 7.76
CA PHE A 368 12.32 20.21 7.86
C PHE A 368 11.16 19.61 7.06
N THR A 369 10.03 19.37 7.72
CA THR A 369 8.84 18.80 7.08
C THR A 369 7.78 19.88 6.92
N PRO A 370 7.59 20.48 5.71
CA PRO A 370 6.49 21.38 5.42
C PRO A 370 5.17 20.62 5.34
N TYR A 371 4.64 20.20 6.50
CA TYR A 371 3.46 19.38 6.62
C TYR A 371 2.22 20.20 7.03
N LYS A 372 1.06 19.87 6.44
CA LYS A 372 -0.22 20.58 6.63
C LYS A 372 -0.05 22.11 6.50
N GLU A 373 -0.32 22.87 7.55
CA GLU A 373 -0.26 24.33 7.54
C GLU A 373 1.15 24.89 7.30
N VAL A 374 2.18 24.11 7.63
CA VAL A 374 3.59 24.51 7.43
C VAL A 374 3.93 24.57 5.95
N LEU A 375 3.27 23.78 5.10
CA LEU A 375 3.42 23.87 3.64
C LEU A 375 3.00 25.24 3.10
N GLU A 376 1.93 25.80 3.66
CA GLU A 376 1.46 27.13 3.30
C GLU A 376 2.44 28.20 3.77
N ILE A 377 2.98 28.08 4.99
CA ILE A 377 4.02 28.98 5.52
C ILE A 377 5.26 28.94 4.62
N TYR A 378 5.71 27.74 4.23
CA TYR A 378 6.84 27.57 3.32
C TYR A 378 6.59 28.25 1.97
N SER A 379 5.40 28.03 1.39
CA SER A 379 5.01 28.62 0.11
C SER A 379 4.86 30.15 0.14
N ASN A 380 4.74 30.75 1.33
CA ASN A 380 4.64 32.19 1.53
C ASN A 380 5.99 32.87 1.87
N GLY A 381 7.11 32.19 1.60
CA GLY A 381 8.45 32.80 1.62
C GLY A 381 9.30 32.49 2.85
N LEU A 382 9.07 31.37 3.53
CA LEU A 382 10.03 30.87 4.52
C LEU A 382 11.30 30.41 3.79
N GLU A 383 12.42 31.08 4.08
CA GLU A 383 13.72 30.66 3.57
C GLU A 383 14.31 29.54 4.43
N LEU A 384 14.86 28.53 3.77
CA LEU A 384 15.44 27.35 4.42
C LEU A 384 16.95 27.28 4.09
N PRO A 385 17.84 27.18 5.10
CA PRO A 385 19.29 27.01 4.86
C PRO A 385 19.55 25.82 3.94
N ASP A 386 20.48 25.97 2.99
CA ASP A 386 20.63 25.08 1.83
C ASP A 386 20.87 23.60 2.18
N ASP A 387 21.57 23.35 3.29
CA ASP A 387 21.93 22.01 3.79
C ASP A 387 20.78 21.26 4.49
N VAL A 388 19.69 21.96 4.86
CA VAL A 388 18.55 21.31 5.51
C VAL A 388 17.75 20.50 4.50
N THR A 389 17.53 19.22 4.80
CA THR A 389 16.72 18.32 4.00
C THR A 389 15.24 18.69 4.12
N ILE A 390 14.57 18.84 2.98
CA ILE A 390 13.11 19.02 2.94
C ILE A 390 12.44 17.65 2.96
N ILE A 391 11.56 17.39 3.92
CA ILE A 391 10.79 16.13 3.97
C ILE A 391 9.40 16.37 3.39
N TRP A 392 9.16 15.84 2.20
CA TRP A 392 7.85 15.90 1.57
C TRP A 392 6.93 14.84 2.15
N ALA A 393 5.74 15.24 2.55
CA ALA A 393 4.73 14.31 3.06
C ALA A 393 3.71 13.96 1.98
N ASP A 394 3.17 12.75 2.06
CA ASP A 394 1.91 12.41 1.40
C ASP A 394 0.72 13.12 2.08
N ASP A 395 -0.48 12.87 1.56
CA ASP A 395 -1.75 13.35 2.10
C ASP A 395 -2.31 12.47 3.22
N ASN A 396 -1.47 11.61 3.80
CA ASN A 396 -1.83 10.57 4.76
C ASN A 396 -2.58 9.37 4.20
N PHE A 397 -2.82 9.32 2.87
CA PHE A 397 -3.48 8.19 2.21
C PHE A 397 -2.62 7.62 1.07
N GLY A 398 -1.34 8.03 1.01
CA GLY A 398 -0.36 7.55 0.05
C GLY A 398 -0.11 8.46 -1.15
N TYR A 399 -0.79 9.59 -1.32
CA TYR A 399 -0.57 10.49 -2.47
C TYR A 399 0.37 11.65 -2.11
N MET A 400 1.50 11.80 -2.81
CA MET A 400 2.45 12.89 -2.51
C MET A 400 1.83 14.25 -2.81
N LYS A 401 1.85 15.16 -1.82
CA LYS A 401 1.23 16.49 -1.95
C LYS A 401 2.04 17.49 -2.75
N ARG A 402 3.36 17.36 -2.64
CA ARG A 402 4.36 18.20 -3.30
C ARG A 402 5.68 17.44 -3.30
N LEU A 403 6.47 17.66 -4.32
CA LEU A 403 7.84 17.23 -4.46
C LEU A 403 8.72 18.43 -4.85
N SER A 404 10.03 18.21 -4.92
CA SER A 404 11.00 19.26 -5.19
C SER A 404 10.86 19.79 -6.63
N GLY A 405 10.64 21.09 -6.76
CA GLY A 405 10.76 21.78 -8.05
C GLY A 405 12.21 21.90 -8.54
N PRO A 406 12.44 22.37 -9.77
CA PRO A 406 13.78 22.47 -10.34
C PRO A 406 14.82 23.24 -9.51
N GLN A 407 14.43 24.28 -8.75
CA GLN A 407 15.38 24.94 -7.84
C GLN A 407 15.61 24.16 -6.54
N GLU A 408 14.55 23.62 -5.93
CA GLU A 408 14.64 22.82 -4.71
C GLU A 408 15.52 21.57 -4.92
N GLN A 409 15.52 20.98 -6.11
CA GLN A 409 16.38 19.84 -6.49
C GLN A 409 17.88 20.16 -6.47
N LYS A 410 18.28 21.43 -6.53
CA LYS A 410 19.69 21.87 -6.53
C LYS A 410 20.27 22.05 -5.13
N ARG A 411 19.41 22.07 -4.09
CA ARG A 411 19.84 22.27 -2.71
C ARG A 411 20.79 21.17 -2.26
N SER A 412 21.85 21.51 -1.52
CA SER A 412 22.80 20.53 -0.98
C SER A 412 22.13 19.56 0.01
N GLY A 413 21.15 20.05 0.77
CA GLY A 413 20.32 19.27 1.69
C GLY A 413 19.34 18.33 1.00
N ARG A 414 19.05 18.53 -0.30
CA ARG A 414 18.09 17.77 -1.12
C ARG A 414 16.76 17.53 -0.39
N ALA A 415 16.11 16.39 -0.62
CA ALA A 415 14.81 16.08 -0.05
C ALA A 415 14.69 14.65 0.50
N GLY A 416 13.57 14.40 1.16
CA GLY A 416 13.15 13.12 1.70
C GLY A 416 11.62 12.97 1.63
N VAL A 417 11.12 11.85 2.15
CA VAL A 417 9.70 11.49 2.17
C VAL A 417 9.26 11.08 3.56
N TYR A 418 8.07 11.55 3.95
CA TYR A 418 7.25 10.99 5.02
C TYR A 418 5.99 10.37 4.40
N TYR A 419 5.84 9.04 4.51
CA TYR A 419 4.80 8.26 3.81
C TYR A 419 3.94 7.46 4.78
N HIS A 420 2.63 7.35 4.53
CA HIS A 420 1.72 6.63 5.43
C HIS A 420 1.35 5.23 4.93
N ILE A 421 1.71 4.23 5.74
CA ILE A 421 1.28 2.82 5.61
C ILE A 421 0.14 2.51 6.61
N SER A 422 0.02 3.35 7.64
CA SER A 422 -1.04 3.42 8.66
C SER A 422 -1.37 4.89 8.93
N TYR A 423 -2.63 5.21 9.30
CA TYR A 423 -3.01 6.57 9.68
C TYR A 423 -4.22 6.62 10.62
N LEU A 424 -4.08 7.37 11.72
CA LEU A 424 -5.16 7.81 12.59
C LEU A 424 -5.60 9.24 12.23
N GLY A 425 -6.74 9.38 11.58
CA GLY A 425 -7.27 10.69 11.25
C GLY A 425 -8.40 10.70 10.23
N VAL A 426 -8.76 11.91 9.80
CA VAL A 426 -9.88 12.15 8.88
C VAL A 426 -9.48 11.93 7.42
N PRO A 427 -10.43 11.54 6.53
CA PRO A 427 -11.86 11.32 6.79
C PRO A 427 -12.18 9.99 7.49
N HIS A 428 -11.24 9.05 7.50
CA HIS A 428 -11.38 7.77 8.18
C HIS A 428 -9.99 7.14 8.41
N SER A 429 -9.75 6.66 9.63
CA SER A 429 -8.52 5.97 9.99
C SER A 429 -8.40 4.61 9.27
N TYR A 430 -7.18 4.14 9.07
CA TYR A 430 -6.90 2.78 8.62
C TYR A 430 -5.71 2.24 9.41
N LEU A 431 -6.03 1.43 10.42
CA LEU A 431 -5.13 1.08 11.52
C LEU A 431 -5.05 -0.43 11.73
N TRP A 432 -5.90 -1.22 11.08
CA TRP A 432 -6.07 -2.63 11.43
C TRP A 432 -4.94 -3.50 10.87
N TYR A 433 -4.72 -3.37 9.57
CA TYR A 433 -3.55 -3.86 8.86
C TYR A 433 -3.43 -3.09 7.55
N SER A 434 -2.21 -3.00 7.01
CA SER A 434 -1.98 -2.20 5.83
C SER A 434 -2.55 -2.84 4.58
N THR A 435 -3.35 -2.04 3.89
CA THR A 435 -3.87 -2.33 2.54
C THR A 435 -3.33 -1.36 1.51
N THR A 436 -2.22 -0.67 1.82
CA THR A 436 -1.57 0.25 0.87
C THR A 436 -1.10 -0.54 -0.36
N PRO A 437 -1.59 -0.21 -1.57
CA PRO A 437 -1.24 -0.94 -2.78
C PRO A 437 0.25 -0.79 -3.10
N PRO A 438 0.98 -1.89 -3.40
CA PRO A 438 2.38 -1.84 -3.81
C PRO A 438 2.62 -0.93 -5.03
N ALA A 439 1.74 -0.99 -6.02
CA ALA A 439 1.85 -0.18 -7.24
C ALA A 439 1.66 1.32 -6.97
N LEU A 440 0.76 1.70 -6.06
CA LEU A 440 0.59 3.10 -5.64
C LEU A 440 1.86 3.59 -4.91
N MET A 441 2.36 2.81 -3.96
CA MET A 441 3.56 3.14 -3.21
C MET A 441 4.76 3.34 -4.13
N TYR A 442 4.97 2.46 -5.11
CA TYR A 442 6.05 2.62 -6.09
C TYR A 442 5.86 3.84 -6.97
N GLU A 443 4.65 4.07 -7.49
CA GLU A 443 4.39 5.21 -8.37
C GLU A 443 4.72 6.53 -7.67
N GLU A 444 4.32 6.68 -6.41
CA GLU A 444 4.54 7.87 -5.59
C GLU A 444 6.00 8.03 -5.12
N LEU A 445 6.64 6.94 -4.68
CA LEU A 445 8.02 7.00 -4.19
C LEU A 445 9.06 7.07 -5.31
N ARG A 446 8.79 6.48 -6.47
CA ARG A 446 9.65 6.65 -7.65
C ARG A 446 9.67 8.10 -8.11
N LYS A 447 8.52 8.77 -8.16
CA LYS A 447 8.42 10.22 -8.43
C LYS A 447 9.25 11.04 -7.44
N ALA A 448 9.12 10.73 -6.15
CA ALA A 448 9.87 11.41 -5.11
C ALA A 448 11.38 11.23 -5.29
N TYR A 449 11.84 10.01 -5.54
CA TYR A 449 13.25 9.72 -5.80
C TYR A 449 13.79 10.47 -7.03
N ASP A 450 13.08 10.40 -8.16
CA ASP A 450 13.46 11.06 -9.42
C ASP A 450 13.51 12.59 -9.27
N THR A 451 12.81 13.15 -8.28
CA THR A 451 12.86 14.57 -7.90
C THR A 451 13.78 14.82 -6.69
N THR A 452 14.83 14.02 -6.54
CA THR A 452 15.93 14.15 -5.57
C THR A 452 15.58 13.88 -4.10
N ALA A 453 14.42 13.29 -3.81
CA ALA A 453 14.08 12.87 -2.46
C ALA A 453 14.82 11.57 -2.07
N ASP A 454 16.14 11.63 -1.92
CA ASP A 454 17.03 10.50 -1.65
C ASP A 454 17.75 10.58 -0.28
N ARG A 455 17.37 11.54 0.57
CA ARG A 455 18.05 11.77 1.86
C ARG A 455 17.40 11.03 3.01
N VAL A 456 16.11 11.22 3.26
CA VAL A 456 15.41 10.62 4.40
C VAL A 456 14.09 10.04 3.95
N TRP A 457 13.89 8.73 4.06
CA TRP A 457 12.61 8.07 3.85
C TRP A 457 12.12 7.49 5.17
N LEU A 458 10.95 7.94 5.60
CA LEU A 458 10.32 7.57 6.86
C LEU A 458 8.88 7.12 6.59
N ALA A 459 8.58 5.86 6.89
CA ALA A 459 7.22 5.32 6.76
C ALA A 459 6.51 5.29 8.11
N ASN A 460 5.35 5.95 8.25
CA ASN A 460 4.43 5.68 9.36
C ASN A 460 3.88 4.27 9.21
N CYS A 461 4.27 3.38 10.12
CA CYS A 461 3.92 1.97 10.08
C CYS A 461 2.96 1.54 11.19
N GLY A 462 2.31 2.48 11.88
CA GLY A 462 1.41 2.16 12.98
C GLY A 462 2.12 1.35 14.07
N ASP A 463 1.47 0.26 14.48
CA ASP A 463 1.95 -0.74 15.44
C ASP A 463 3.08 -1.66 14.93
N LEU A 464 3.65 -1.42 13.74
CA LEU A 464 4.62 -2.26 13.01
C LEU A 464 4.01 -3.57 12.47
N LYS A 465 3.38 -4.38 13.34
CA LYS A 465 2.71 -5.62 12.93
C LYS A 465 1.38 -5.31 12.23
N GLY A 466 1.03 -6.10 11.22
CA GLY A 466 -0.04 -5.80 10.28
C GLY A 466 0.41 -4.99 9.07
N ALA A 467 1.68 -4.58 8.99
CA ALA A 467 2.26 -3.83 7.87
C ALA A 467 3.58 -4.45 7.35
N GLU A 468 3.88 -5.70 7.71
CA GLU A 468 5.19 -6.33 7.47
C GLU A 468 5.63 -6.32 5.99
N THR A 469 4.70 -6.64 5.07
CA THR A 469 4.98 -6.66 3.62
C THR A 469 5.22 -5.25 3.08
N GLN A 470 4.43 -4.27 3.52
CA GLN A 470 4.54 -2.87 3.07
C GLN A 470 5.80 -2.20 3.63
N ILE A 471 6.17 -2.46 4.88
CA ILE A 471 7.44 -2.02 5.47
C ILE A 471 8.61 -2.62 4.68
N SER A 472 8.56 -3.92 4.37
CA SER A 472 9.61 -4.58 3.59
C SER A 472 9.75 -3.96 2.20
N LEU A 473 8.62 -3.75 1.49
CA LEU A 473 8.62 -3.10 0.18
C LEU A 473 9.21 -1.68 0.24
N PHE A 474 8.77 -0.87 1.21
CA PHE A 474 9.24 0.50 1.39
C PHE A 474 10.77 0.54 1.60
N LEU A 475 11.29 -0.31 2.48
CA LEU A 475 12.71 -0.34 2.81
C LEU A 475 13.57 -0.98 1.72
N ASP A 476 13.04 -2.00 1.02
CA ASP A 476 13.72 -2.61 -0.13
C ASP A 476 13.86 -1.59 -1.27
N MET A 477 12.81 -0.81 -1.56
CA MET A 477 12.89 0.31 -2.52
C MET A 477 13.85 1.40 -2.04
N ALA A 478 13.83 1.76 -0.76
CA ALA A 478 14.77 2.74 -0.21
C ALA A 478 16.23 2.26 -0.31
N TYR A 479 16.47 0.95 -0.28
CA TYR A 479 17.80 0.36 -0.46
C TYR A 479 18.21 0.28 -1.94
N ASP A 480 17.37 -0.25 -2.84
CA ASP A 480 17.68 -0.42 -4.27
C ASP A 480 16.45 -0.15 -5.16
N ILE A 481 16.09 1.14 -5.31
CA ILE A 481 14.86 1.55 -6.02
C ILE A 481 14.84 1.13 -7.49
N ASP A 482 16.02 1.05 -8.12
CA ASP A 482 16.16 0.64 -9.52
C ASP A 482 15.95 -0.87 -9.74
N SER A 483 15.81 -1.66 -8.68
CA SER A 483 15.36 -3.05 -8.77
C SER A 483 13.84 -3.19 -8.95
N PHE A 484 13.09 -2.08 -8.86
CA PHE A 484 11.63 -2.04 -8.93
C PHE A 484 11.12 -1.33 -10.17
N ASN A 485 10.04 -1.88 -10.74
CA ASN A 485 9.29 -1.29 -11.84
C ASN A 485 7.79 -1.59 -11.69
N ALA A 486 6.97 -0.99 -12.56
CA ALA A 486 5.52 -1.14 -12.51
C ALA A 486 5.07 -2.62 -12.61
N ASP A 487 5.78 -3.45 -13.37
CA ASP A 487 5.42 -4.85 -13.59
C ASP A 487 5.75 -5.72 -12.36
N ASN A 488 6.93 -5.53 -11.78
CA ASN A 488 7.37 -6.40 -10.68
C ASN A 488 6.77 -5.98 -9.34
N VAL A 489 6.45 -4.70 -9.12
CA VAL A 489 6.02 -4.26 -7.78
C VAL A 489 4.62 -4.76 -7.44
N ALA A 490 3.74 -4.90 -8.43
CA ALA A 490 2.39 -5.43 -8.25
C ALA A 490 2.39 -6.84 -7.63
N THR A 491 3.39 -7.65 -7.99
CA THR A 491 3.55 -9.04 -7.54
C THR A 491 4.58 -9.20 -6.41
N TYR A 492 5.08 -8.10 -5.84
CA TYR A 492 6.01 -8.15 -4.70
C TYR A 492 5.48 -8.96 -3.51
N PRO A 493 4.22 -8.78 -3.05
CA PRO A 493 3.68 -9.55 -1.93
C PRO A 493 3.72 -11.06 -2.16
N ALA A 494 3.38 -11.51 -3.38
CA ALA A 494 3.42 -12.91 -3.74
C ALA A 494 4.84 -13.48 -3.68
N ARG A 495 5.83 -12.78 -4.29
CA ARG A 495 7.24 -13.19 -4.22
C ARG A 495 7.78 -13.19 -2.79
N TRP A 496 7.39 -12.19 -1.99
CA TRP A 496 7.81 -12.08 -0.60
C TRP A 496 7.31 -13.24 0.25
N LEU A 497 6.04 -13.63 0.09
CA LEU A 497 5.44 -14.80 0.75
C LEU A 497 6.02 -16.11 0.21
N ALA A 498 6.22 -16.24 -1.10
CA ALA A 498 6.77 -17.45 -1.73
C ALA A 498 8.18 -17.79 -1.22
N LYS A 499 9.03 -16.77 -1.02
CA LYS A 499 10.36 -16.96 -0.39
C LYS A 499 10.28 -17.62 1.00
N MET A 500 9.21 -17.33 1.76
CA MET A 500 9.00 -17.86 3.11
C MET A 500 8.36 -19.24 3.10
N PHE A 501 7.31 -19.42 2.30
CA PHE A 501 6.43 -20.60 2.36
C PHE A 501 6.67 -21.65 1.26
N GLY A 502 7.33 -21.28 0.16
CA GLY A 502 7.61 -22.16 -0.98
C GLY A 502 7.30 -21.49 -2.32
N GLU A 503 8.20 -21.62 -3.28
CA GLU A 503 8.01 -21.10 -4.66
C GLU A 503 6.90 -21.86 -5.40
N GLU A 504 6.63 -23.11 -5.01
CA GLU A 504 5.51 -23.91 -5.54
C GLU A 504 4.13 -23.28 -5.31
N TYR A 505 4.01 -22.36 -4.35
CA TYR A 505 2.76 -21.66 -4.05
C TYR A 505 2.62 -20.31 -4.74
N TYR A 506 3.63 -19.88 -5.52
CA TYR A 506 3.69 -18.52 -6.09
C TYR A 506 2.43 -18.14 -6.86
N ASP A 507 1.95 -18.97 -7.79
CA ASP A 507 0.76 -18.64 -8.60
C ASP A 507 -0.51 -18.48 -7.75
N THR A 508 -0.64 -19.28 -6.68
CA THR A 508 -1.77 -19.18 -5.75
C THR A 508 -1.66 -17.93 -4.88
N LEU A 509 -0.45 -17.61 -4.42
CA LEU A 509 -0.17 -16.40 -3.66
C LEU A 509 -0.35 -15.13 -4.50
N GLU A 510 0.04 -15.14 -5.78
CA GLU A 510 -0.19 -14.05 -6.72
C GLU A 510 -1.67 -13.79 -6.90
N ASP A 511 -2.46 -14.83 -7.16
CA ASP A 511 -3.91 -14.71 -7.30
C ASP A 511 -4.57 -14.15 -6.02
N ILE A 512 -4.25 -14.70 -4.84
CA ILE A 512 -4.80 -14.23 -3.56
C ILE A 512 -4.40 -12.77 -3.30
N THR A 513 -3.12 -12.44 -3.39
CA THR A 513 -2.60 -11.12 -3.00
C THR A 513 -3.04 -10.03 -3.97
N CYS A 514 -2.99 -10.27 -5.29
CA CYS A 514 -3.46 -9.30 -6.28
C CYS A 514 -4.96 -9.03 -6.14
N SER A 515 -5.77 -10.07 -5.93
CA SER A 515 -7.21 -9.93 -5.73
C SER A 515 -7.54 -9.20 -4.41
N HIS A 516 -6.86 -9.55 -3.31
CA HIS A 516 -7.03 -8.87 -2.03
C HIS A 516 -6.69 -7.38 -2.13
N ILE A 517 -5.55 -7.04 -2.76
CA ILE A 517 -5.12 -5.65 -2.95
C ILE A 517 -6.09 -4.90 -3.84
N ASN A 518 -6.59 -5.49 -4.94
CA ASN A 518 -7.56 -4.82 -5.82
C ASN A 518 -8.88 -4.52 -5.09
N LEU A 519 -9.39 -5.49 -4.31
CA LEU A 519 -10.58 -5.31 -3.50
C LEU A 519 -10.39 -4.25 -2.41
N ALA A 520 -9.26 -4.24 -1.72
CA ALA A 520 -8.95 -3.28 -0.67
C ALA A 520 -8.60 -1.88 -1.22
N PHE A 521 -8.02 -1.79 -2.43
CA PHE A 521 -7.77 -0.55 -3.15
C PHE A 521 -9.08 0.20 -3.39
N SER A 522 -10.09 -0.50 -3.92
CA SER A 522 -11.39 0.12 -4.20
C SER A 522 -12.08 0.66 -2.95
N ARG A 523 -11.97 -0.06 -1.81
CA ARG A 523 -12.44 0.36 -0.50
C ARG A 523 -11.76 -0.47 0.58
N LYS A 524 -11.03 0.18 1.50
CA LYS A 524 -10.31 -0.49 2.60
C LYS A 524 -11.28 -1.23 3.54
N PRO A 525 -10.86 -2.32 4.21
CA PRO A 525 -11.68 -3.04 5.17
C PRO A 525 -12.29 -2.15 6.25
N GLU A 526 -11.52 -1.21 6.81
CA GLU A 526 -12.00 -0.27 7.83
C GLU A 526 -13.10 0.64 7.27
N TYR A 527 -13.00 1.06 6.01
CA TYR A 527 -14.01 1.94 5.37
C TYR A 527 -15.31 1.20 5.08
N MET A 528 -15.35 -0.13 5.19
CA MET A 528 -16.60 -0.88 5.05
C MET A 528 -17.55 -0.57 6.20
N GLY A 529 -17.03 -0.41 7.41
CA GLY A 529 -17.86 -0.28 8.59
C GLY A 529 -18.18 1.18 8.90
N TRP A 530 -19.41 1.61 8.62
CA TRP A 530 -19.94 2.92 8.98
C TRP A 530 -19.13 4.11 8.39
N GLY A 531 -19.73 5.29 8.38
CA GLY A 531 -19.32 6.41 7.52
C GLY A 531 -18.29 7.36 8.13
N TYR A 532 -18.17 8.52 7.49
CA TYR A 532 -17.19 9.57 7.77
C TYR A 532 -17.09 9.97 9.26
N TRP A 533 -15.86 10.26 9.68
CA TRP A 533 -15.58 11.17 10.80
C TRP A 533 -15.93 12.61 10.37
N ASN A 534 -17.21 12.97 10.38
CA ASN A 534 -17.64 14.34 10.02
C ASN A 534 -18.31 15.10 11.17
N ASN A 535 -18.15 14.64 12.42
CA ASN A 535 -18.54 15.44 13.58
C ASN A 535 -17.33 15.65 14.50
N TYR A 536 -16.63 16.76 14.29
CA TYR A 536 -15.69 17.35 15.27
C TYR A 536 -16.35 17.57 16.66
N TRP A 537 -17.67 17.44 16.77
CA TRP A 537 -18.49 17.65 17.96
C TRP A 537 -19.01 16.34 18.60
N GLY A 538 -18.10 15.43 18.95
CA GLY A 538 -18.33 14.39 19.98
C GLY A 538 -19.36 13.29 19.68
N GLY A 539 -19.72 13.05 18.41
CA GLY A 539 -20.78 12.10 18.02
C GLY A 539 -20.31 10.72 17.52
N GLY A 540 -19.00 10.48 17.41
CA GLY A 540 -18.43 9.27 16.78
C GLY A 540 -18.63 9.21 15.26
N GLU A 541 -18.20 8.09 14.65
CA GLU A 541 -18.40 7.79 13.22
C GLU A 541 -19.90 7.77 12.86
N LYS A 542 -20.27 8.47 11.78
CA LYS A 542 -21.66 8.47 11.33
C LYS A 542 -21.99 7.13 10.69
N ARG A 543 -22.83 6.34 11.34
CA ARG A 543 -23.37 5.07 10.84
C ARG A 543 -24.11 5.22 9.50
N THR A 544 -23.48 4.83 8.38
CA THR A 544 -24.06 4.90 7.03
C THR A 544 -23.85 3.62 6.23
N ASP A 545 -24.66 3.46 5.18
CA ASP A 545 -24.51 2.41 4.19
C ASP A 545 -23.32 2.66 3.27
N THR A 546 -22.59 1.59 2.91
CA THR A 546 -21.71 1.54 1.73
C THR A 546 -22.52 1.82 0.46
N GLU A 547 -21.83 2.30 -0.57
CA GLU A 547 -22.44 2.66 -1.86
C GLU A 547 -22.45 1.51 -2.89
N PHE A 548 -22.04 0.31 -2.50
CA PHE A 548 -22.08 -0.86 -3.39
C PHE A 548 -23.52 -1.21 -3.74
N SER A 549 -23.81 -1.38 -5.03
CA SER A 549 -25.14 -1.67 -5.52
C SER A 549 -25.51 -3.14 -5.37
N PHE A 550 -26.74 -3.37 -4.92
CA PHE A 550 -27.36 -4.70 -4.80
C PHE A 550 -28.18 -5.06 -6.04
N ALA A 551 -28.71 -4.06 -6.73
CA ALA A 551 -29.56 -4.24 -7.90
C ALA A 551 -28.79 -4.07 -9.21
N ASN A 552 -27.76 -3.21 -9.25
CA ASN A 552 -27.11 -2.83 -10.49
C ASN A 552 -25.77 -3.55 -10.67
N TYR A 553 -25.58 -4.13 -11.84
CA TYR A 553 -24.31 -4.70 -12.31
C TYR A 553 -23.71 -5.81 -11.43
N ASN A 554 -24.50 -6.46 -10.57
CA ASN A 554 -24.07 -7.49 -9.60
C ASN A 554 -22.89 -7.04 -8.74
N GLU A 555 -22.79 -5.74 -8.45
CA GLU A 555 -21.59 -5.15 -7.89
C GLU A 555 -21.23 -5.71 -6.51
N ALA A 556 -22.16 -5.63 -5.54
CA ALA A 556 -21.90 -6.13 -4.19
C ALA A 556 -21.69 -7.64 -4.15
N GLU A 557 -22.44 -8.40 -4.95
CA GLU A 557 -22.32 -9.85 -5.01
C GLU A 557 -20.97 -10.27 -5.57
N ARG A 558 -20.50 -9.67 -6.69
CA ARG A 558 -19.17 -9.95 -7.22
C ARG A 558 -18.08 -9.72 -6.18
N ARG A 559 -18.18 -8.64 -5.40
CA ARG A 559 -17.22 -8.34 -4.32
C ARG A 559 -17.23 -9.43 -3.25
N LEU A 560 -18.41 -9.86 -2.79
CA LEU A 560 -18.52 -10.91 -1.78
C LEU A 560 -18.06 -12.28 -2.30
N THR A 561 -18.41 -12.63 -3.53
CA THR A 561 -17.97 -13.87 -4.19
C THR A 561 -16.45 -13.90 -4.31
N GLU A 562 -15.83 -12.80 -4.71
CA GLU A 562 -14.38 -12.73 -4.86
C GLU A 562 -13.66 -12.84 -3.51
N TYR A 563 -14.15 -12.16 -2.47
CA TYR A 563 -13.61 -12.32 -1.12
C TYR A 563 -13.73 -13.75 -0.61
N SER A 564 -14.86 -14.43 -0.84
CA SER A 564 -15.01 -15.83 -0.43
C SER A 564 -14.14 -16.78 -1.25
N ARG A 565 -13.88 -16.49 -2.52
CA ARG A 565 -12.96 -17.26 -3.37
C ARG A 565 -11.54 -17.21 -2.79
N ILE A 566 -11.02 -16.01 -2.52
CA ILE A 566 -9.65 -15.87 -1.99
C ILE A 566 -9.55 -16.28 -0.52
N GLY A 567 -10.60 -16.08 0.27
CA GLY A 567 -10.68 -16.56 1.65
C GLY A 567 -10.58 -18.09 1.72
N LYS A 568 -11.33 -18.79 0.86
CA LYS A 568 -11.26 -20.25 0.76
C LYS A 568 -9.89 -20.75 0.29
N LYS A 569 -9.30 -20.11 -0.73
CA LYS A 569 -7.93 -20.45 -1.18
C LYS A 569 -6.90 -20.26 -0.08
N THR A 570 -7.04 -19.20 0.72
CA THR A 570 -6.13 -18.91 1.83
C THR A 570 -6.30 -19.91 2.97
N GLU A 571 -7.52 -20.32 3.29
CA GLU A 571 -7.81 -21.42 4.23
C GLU A 571 -7.18 -22.74 3.79
N ASP A 572 -7.35 -23.10 2.51
CA ASP A 572 -6.80 -24.33 1.94
C ASP A 572 -5.27 -24.34 2.00
N LEU A 573 -4.64 -23.21 1.67
CA LEU A 573 -3.19 -23.06 1.75
C LEU A 573 -2.69 -23.13 3.20
N LEU A 574 -3.36 -22.45 4.15
CA LEU A 574 -3.03 -22.58 5.57
C LEU A 574 -3.09 -24.05 6.04
N ALA A 575 -4.09 -24.79 5.59
CA ALA A 575 -4.26 -26.20 5.95
C ALA A 575 -3.17 -27.11 5.35
N SER A 576 -2.63 -26.79 4.17
CA SER A 576 -1.59 -27.58 3.50
C SER A 576 -0.17 -27.32 4.00
N LEU A 577 0.08 -26.19 4.67
CA LEU A 577 1.40 -25.85 5.19
C LEU A 577 1.81 -26.72 6.40
N ASP A 578 3.11 -26.86 6.61
CA ASP A 578 3.63 -27.54 7.80
C ASP A 578 3.31 -26.74 9.08
N GLU A 579 3.19 -27.44 10.21
CA GLU A 579 2.80 -26.83 11.50
C GLU A 579 3.69 -25.66 11.94
N LYS A 580 4.98 -25.63 11.55
CA LYS A 580 5.88 -24.54 11.94
C LYS A 580 5.66 -23.29 11.09
N SER A 581 5.15 -23.43 9.87
CA SER A 581 4.81 -22.33 8.98
C SER A 581 3.45 -21.70 9.27
N LYS A 582 2.53 -22.46 9.88
CA LYS A 582 1.15 -21.99 10.15
C LYS A 582 1.08 -20.68 10.95
N PRO A 583 1.84 -20.45 12.05
CA PRO A 583 1.79 -19.18 12.77
C PRO A 583 2.22 -17.98 11.91
N ALA A 584 3.26 -18.13 11.10
CA ALA A 584 3.72 -17.08 10.18
C ALA A 584 2.69 -16.82 9.07
N PHE A 585 2.13 -17.87 8.47
CA PHE A 585 1.11 -17.71 7.43
C PHE A 585 -0.19 -17.12 7.99
N TYR A 586 -0.56 -17.51 9.22
CA TYR A 586 -1.75 -17.03 9.89
C TYR A 586 -1.75 -15.49 9.98
N GLN A 587 -0.62 -14.94 10.44
CA GLN A 587 -0.48 -13.50 10.65
C GLN A 587 -0.20 -12.72 9.36
N LEU A 588 0.55 -13.28 8.42
CA LEU A 588 1.01 -12.57 7.21
C LEU A 588 0.00 -12.58 6.05
N LEU A 589 -0.89 -13.57 5.98
CA LEU A 589 -1.86 -13.66 4.87
C LEU A 589 -3.26 -14.07 5.31
N TYR A 590 -3.41 -15.14 6.12
CA TYR A 590 -4.74 -15.65 6.49
C TYR A 590 -5.58 -14.61 7.21
N TYR A 591 -5.05 -13.98 8.26
CA TYR A 591 -5.80 -13.00 9.04
C TYR A 591 -6.20 -11.76 8.22
N PRO A 592 -5.29 -11.10 7.47
CA PRO A 592 -5.68 -9.98 6.60
C PRO A 592 -6.75 -10.35 5.56
N VAL A 593 -6.62 -11.49 4.89
CA VAL A 593 -7.58 -11.90 3.85
C VAL A 593 -8.92 -12.32 4.46
N LYS A 594 -8.90 -13.19 5.48
CA LYS A 594 -10.12 -13.70 6.12
C LYS A 594 -10.83 -12.62 6.92
N GLY A 595 -10.09 -11.75 7.58
CA GLY A 595 -10.62 -10.57 8.26
C GLY A 595 -11.34 -9.64 7.30
N ALA A 596 -10.74 -9.33 6.15
CA ALA A 596 -11.40 -8.53 5.12
C ALA A 596 -12.65 -9.22 4.55
N GLU A 597 -12.60 -10.54 4.28
CA GLU A 597 -13.78 -11.31 3.85
C GLU A 597 -14.93 -11.15 4.85
N LEU A 598 -14.68 -11.46 6.13
CA LEU A 598 -15.69 -11.44 7.18
C LEU A 598 -16.26 -10.03 7.40
N MET A 599 -15.41 -9.00 7.36
CA MET A 599 -15.83 -7.60 7.44
C MET A 599 -16.77 -7.24 6.29
N ASN A 600 -16.39 -7.58 5.05
CA ASN A 600 -17.22 -7.27 3.88
C ASN A 600 -18.56 -8.01 3.93
N HIS A 601 -18.56 -9.30 4.29
CA HIS A 601 -19.78 -10.09 4.46
C HIS A 601 -20.65 -9.52 5.57
N MET A 602 -20.11 -9.26 6.75
CA MET A 602 -20.83 -8.68 7.89
C MET A 602 -21.53 -7.38 7.47
N THR A 603 -20.79 -6.42 6.91
CA THR A 603 -21.33 -5.12 6.52
C THR A 603 -22.36 -5.24 5.42
N ILE A 604 -22.01 -5.80 4.26
CA ILE A 604 -22.87 -5.83 3.07
C ILE A 604 -24.12 -6.69 3.34
N LYS A 605 -23.99 -7.83 4.03
CA LYS A 605 -25.16 -8.67 4.37
C LYS A 605 -26.06 -7.99 5.41
N GLY A 606 -25.50 -7.18 6.31
CA GLY A 606 -26.29 -6.32 7.20
C GLY A 606 -27.08 -5.24 6.46
N GLN A 607 -26.54 -4.72 5.36
CA GLN A 607 -27.27 -3.82 4.46
C GLN A 607 -28.38 -4.55 3.68
N PHE A 608 -28.08 -5.73 3.12
CA PHE A 608 -29.09 -6.59 2.50
C PHE A 608 -30.22 -6.95 3.47
N TYR A 609 -29.92 -7.16 4.75
CA TYR A 609 -30.96 -7.40 5.77
C TYR A 609 -31.98 -6.27 5.83
N ARG A 610 -31.53 -5.02 5.86
CA ARG A 610 -32.43 -3.86 5.87
C ARG A 610 -33.28 -3.80 4.61
N GLN A 611 -32.71 -4.12 3.44
CA GLN A 611 -33.48 -4.25 2.20
C GLN A 611 -34.54 -5.36 2.31
N TYR A 612 -34.17 -6.53 2.83
CA TYR A 612 -35.08 -7.68 2.96
C TYR A 612 -36.22 -7.40 3.93
N VAL A 613 -35.98 -6.66 5.01
CA VAL A 613 -37.04 -6.21 5.93
C VAL A 613 -38.03 -5.30 5.22
N ARG A 614 -37.56 -4.32 4.44
CA ARG A 614 -38.43 -3.42 3.65
C ARG A 614 -39.24 -4.18 2.60
N GLN A 615 -38.64 -5.18 1.98
CA GLN A 615 -39.28 -6.06 1.00
C GLN A 615 -40.15 -7.16 1.62
N GLN A 616 -40.18 -7.27 2.95
CA GLN A 616 -40.87 -8.32 3.68
C GLN A 616 -40.41 -9.72 3.24
N CYS A 617 -39.12 -9.91 2.98
CA CYS A 617 -38.57 -11.20 2.59
C CYS A 617 -38.37 -12.11 3.82
N ALA A 618 -38.89 -13.33 3.77
CA ALA A 618 -38.77 -14.33 4.84
C ALA A 618 -37.33 -14.76 5.14
N ALA A 619 -36.39 -14.47 4.24
CA ALA A 619 -34.96 -14.71 4.45
C ALA A 619 -34.31 -13.75 5.47
N ALA A 620 -34.96 -12.62 5.81
CA ALA A 620 -34.38 -11.57 6.65
C ALA A 620 -33.77 -12.11 7.95
N ASN A 621 -34.50 -12.94 8.71
CA ASN A 621 -33.99 -13.46 9.99
C ASN A 621 -32.80 -14.42 9.83
N ARG A 622 -32.74 -15.19 8.73
CA ARG A 622 -31.57 -16.04 8.41
C ARG A 622 -30.35 -15.17 8.11
N LEU A 623 -30.54 -14.09 7.36
CA LEU A 623 -29.50 -13.14 7.02
C LEU A 623 -28.96 -12.40 8.27
N LYS A 624 -29.84 -11.98 9.19
CA LYS A 624 -29.45 -11.41 10.49
C LYS A 624 -28.58 -12.37 11.31
N ALA A 625 -28.91 -13.66 11.31
CA ALA A 625 -28.11 -14.69 11.97
C ALA A 625 -26.74 -14.88 11.30
N GLN A 626 -26.68 -14.89 9.96
CA GLN A 626 -25.41 -14.94 9.22
C GLN A 626 -24.50 -13.75 9.54
N VAL A 627 -25.04 -12.53 9.60
CA VAL A 627 -24.29 -11.33 9.98
C VAL A 627 -23.66 -11.47 11.37
N LYS A 628 -24.39 -12.03 12.34
CA LYS A 628 -23.83 -12.36 13.66
C LYS A 628 -22.71 -13.40 13.56
N CYS A 629 -22.90 -14.47 12.80
CA CYS A 629 -21.86 -15.47 12.60
C CYS A 629 -20.58 -14.88 11.97
N TYR A 630 -20.69 -13.93 11.03
CA TYR A 630 -19.52 -13.27 10.46
C TYR A 630 -18.77 -12.45 11.50
N HIS A 631 -19.48 -11.72 12.35
CA HIS A 631 -18.90 -10.97 13.47
C HIS A 631 -18.21 -11.91 14.48
N ASP A 632 -18.91 -12.95 14.95
CA ASP A 632 -18.36 -13.92 15.90
C ASP A 632 -17.12 -14.63 15.32
N SER A 633 -17.14 -14.94 14.01
CA SER A 633 -15.99 -15.51 13.31
C SER A 633 -14.81 -14.55 13.25
N LEU A 634 -15.07 -13.24 13.11
CA LEU A 634 -14.04 -12.21 13.10
C LEU A 634 -13.36 -12.10 14.48
N GLU A 635 -14.13 -12.19 15.56
CA GLU A 635 -13.60 -12.28 16.92
C GLU A 635 -12.74 -13.54 17.08
N ILE A 636 -13.24 -14.71 16.66
CA ILE A 636 -12.51 -15.99 16.75
C ILE A 636 -11.16 -15.93 16.04
N ILE A 637 -11.10 -15.41 14.80
CA ILE A 637 -9.81 -15.36 14.08
C ILE A 637 -8.86 -14.33 14.68
N THR A 638 -9.38 -13.27 15.32
CA THR A 638 -8.57 -12.27 16.03
C THR A 638 -7.99 -12.84 17.31
N ASP A 639 -8.79 -13.60 18.07
CA ASP A 639 -8.31 -14.35 19.22
C ASP A 639 -7.30 -15.43 18.82
N GLY A 640 -7.51 -16.08 17.67
CA GLY A 640 -6.56 -16.99 17.06
C GLY A 640 -5.20 -16.35 16.79
N TYR A 641 -5.17 -15.15 16.20
CA TYR A 641 -3.94 -14.36 16.01
C TYR A 641 -3.24 -14.11 17.34
N ASN A 642 -3.97 -13.59 18.33
CA ASN A 642 -3.44 -13.21 19.63
C ASN A 642 -3.01 -14.42 20.50
N SER A 643 -3.40 -15.63 20.12
CA SER A 643 -3.07 -16.88 20.83
C SER A 643 -1.92 -17.66 20.19
N LEU A 644 -1.41 -17.24 19.02
CA LEU A 644 -0.28 -17.88 18.34
C LEU A 644 0.93 -18.00 19.27
N LEU A 645 1.57 -19.18 19.25
CA LEU A 645 2.78 -19.50 20.02
C LEU A 645 2.67 -19.14 21.50
N ASP A 646 1.67 -19.71 22.17
CA ASP A 646 1.37 -19.48 23.60
C ASP A 646 1.12 -18.00 23.93
N GLY A 647 0.50 -17.28 22.99
CA GLY A 647 0.16 -15.87 23.15
C GLY A 647 1.35 -14.92 22.98
N LYS A 648 2.35 -15.29 22.17
CA LYS A 648 3.48 -14.41 21.82
C LYS A 648 3.02 -13.03 21.34
N TRP A 649 1.93 -12.98 20.59
CA TRP A 649 1.35 -11.74 20.03
C TRP A 649 0.10 -11.25 20.75
N LYS A 650 -0.15 -11.73 21.97
CA LYS A 650 -1.33 -11.31 22.72
C LYS A 650 -1.38 -9.80 22.89
N HIS A 651 -2.52 -9.20 22.53
CA HIS A 651 -2.82 -7.76 22.49
C HIS A 651 -2.24 -6.99 21.30
N MET A 652 -1.62 -7.66 20.32
CA MET A 652 -1.10 -6.99 19.13
C MET A 652 -2.21 -6.66 18.12
N MET A 653 -3.19 -7.54 17.96
CA MET A 653 -4.26 -7.36 16.98
C MET A 653 -5.59 -7.06 17.70
N SER A 654 -6.24 -5.94 17.35
CA SER A 654 -7.40 -5.43 18.09
C SER A 654 -8.55 -5.07 17.15
N LEU A 655 -9.77 -5.50 17.50
CA LEU A 655 -11.03 -5.02 16.90
C LEU A 655 -11.58 -3.76 17.60
N LYS A 656 -10.74 -3.07 18.37
CA LYS A 656 -11.08 -1.81 19.06
C LYS A 656 -9.91 -0.83 18.94
N GLN A 657 -10.11 0.24 18.16
CA GLN A 657 -9.02 1.12 17.70
C GLN A 657 -9.35 2.63 17.79
N ASN A 658 -9.98 3.11 18.87
CA ASN A 658 -10.15 4.56 19.14
C ASN A 658 -10.16 4.89 20.64
N TYR A 659 -9.94 6.19 20.95
CA TYR A 659 -9.81 6.76 22.29
C TYR A 659 -11.08 6.72 23.17
N ASP A 660 -12.27 6.67 22.57
CA ASP A 660 -13.56 6.82 23.25
C ASP A 660 -14.50 5.59 23.08
N GLY A 661 -14.01 4.53 22.42
CA GLY A 661 -14.81 3.34 22.11
C GLY A 661 -15.79 3.51 20.93
N THR A 662 -15.61 4.54 20.10
CA THR A 662 -16.51 4.83 18.96
C THR A 662 -16.07 4.26 17.61
N SER A 663 -14.92 3.55 17.50
CA SER A 663 -14.57 2.79 16.28
C SER A 663 -15.72 1.84 15.98
N SER A 664 -16.57 2.28 15.07
CA SER A 664 -17.82 1.62 14.81
C SER A 664 -17.60 0.53 13.79
N TYR A 665 -16.53 0.61 13.00
CA TYR A 665 -16.32 -0.23 11.83
C TYR A 665 -16.29 -1.74 12.08
N PHE A 666 -15.96 -2.20 13.29
CA PHE A 666 -16.05 -3.62 13.67
C PHE A 666 -17.39 -4.03 14.27
N MET A 667 -18.26 -3.08 14.64
CA MET A 667 -19.54 -3.40 15.24
C MET A 667 -20.49 -4.02 14.23
N ILE A 668 -21.35 -4.91 14.73
CA ILE A 668 -22.47 -5.45 13.96
C ILE A 668 -23.32 -4.30 13.37
N PRO A 669 -23.62 -4.30 12.05
CA PRO A 669 -24.45 -3.29 11.41
C PRO A 669 -25.82 -3.11 12.05
N LEU A 670 -26.43 -1.93 11.89
CA LEU A 670 -27.72 -1.58 12.52
C LEU A 670 -28.81 -2.45 11.88
N MET A 671 -29.37 -3.35 12.66
CA MET A 671 -30.41 -4.30 12.23
C MET A 671 -31.57 -4.27 13.25
N GLU A 672 -32.01 -3.06 13.60
CA GLU A 672 -33.06 -2.79 14.60
C GLU A 672 -34.46 -3.06 14.07
N GLU A 673 -34.70 -2.77 12.79
CA GLU A 673 -35.94 -3.15 12.12
C GLU A 673 -36.04 -4.68 12.03
N GLU A 674 -37.24 -5.24 12.16
CA GLU A 674 -37.45 -6.68 12.08
C GLU A 674 -38.66 -7.00 11.19
N TYR A 675 -38.58 -8.14 10.53
CA TYR A 675 -39.69 -8.71 9.79
C TYR A 675 -39.88 -10.17 10.16
N THR A 676 -41.05 -10.50 10.67
CA THR A 676 -41.49 -11.88 10.94
C THR A 676 -42.59 -12.21 9.95
N PRO A 677 -42.40 -13.22 9.08
CA PRO A 677 -43.43 -13.62 8.14
C PRO A 677 -44.70 -14.08 8.86
N VAL A 678 -45.85 -13.65 8.35
CA VAL A 678 -47.17 -14.00 8.90
C VAL A 678 -48.10 -14.42 7.76
N GLY A 679 -49.11 -15.23 8.07
CA GLY A 679 -50.07 -15.72 7.07
C GLY A 679 -49.50 -16.76 6.10
N PHE A 680 -50.22 -17.01 5.02
CA PHE A 680 -49.90 -18.03 4.00
C PHE A 680 -48.70 -17.62 3.11
N PRO A 681 -48.04 -18.57 2.40
CA PRO A 681 -46.98 -18.24 1.45
C PRO A 681 -47.41 -17.16 0.45
N LYS A 682 -46.60 -16.10 0.34
CA LYS A 682 -46.89 -14.93 -0.50
C LYS A 682 -45.73 -14.66 -1.45
N LEU A 683 -46.03 -14.55 -2.74
CA LEU A 683 -45.06 -14.34 -3.80
C LEU A 683 -44.51 -12.91 -3.73
N GLY A 684 -43.19 -12.80 -3.57
CA GLY A 684 -42.42 -11.59 -3.83
C GLY A 684 -41.48 -11.82 -5.02
N LEU A 685 -41.24 -10.76 -5.79
CA LEU A 685 -40.46 -10.80 -7.01
C LEU A 685 -39.60 -9.54 -7.13
N GLN A 686 -38.33 -9.70 -7.50
CA GLN A 686 -37.43 -8.60 -7.88
C GLN A 686 -36.71 -8.97 -9.17
N ALA A 687 -36.67 -8.06 -10.15
CA ALA A 687 -35.79 -8.20 -11.30
C ALA A 687 -34.47 -7.43 -11.11
N GLU A 688 -33.42 -7.85 -11.81
CA GLU A 688 -32.15 -7.12 -11.84
C GLU A 688 -32.37 -5.64 -12.20
N SER A 689 -31.59 -4.75 -11.57
CA SER A 689 -31.66 -3.28 -11.71
C SER A 689 -32.96 -2.63 -11.19
N GLU A 690 -33.83 -3.36 -10.49
CA GLU A 690 -35.00 -2.79 -9.82
C GLU A 690 -34.69 -2.30 -8.40
N ASN A 691 -35.27 -1.15 -8.06
CA ASN A 691 -35.42 -0.72 -6.68
C ASN A 691 -36.91 -0.81 -6.29
N LEU A 692 -37.21 -1.67 -5.32
CA LEU A 692 -38.57 -1.94 -4.84
C LEU A 692 -39.03 -1.00 -3.71
N ASP A 693 -38.37 0.14 -3.53
CA ASP A 693 -38.80 1.20 -2.63
C ASP A 693 -40.21 1.72 -3.01
N LYS A 694 -40.98 2.15 -2.00
CA LYS A 694 -42.34 2.69 -2.21
C LYS A 694 -42.31 3.91 -3.14
N GLY A 695 -43.25 3.98 -4.08
CA GLY A 695 -43.34 5.05 -5.09
C GLY A 695 -42.60 4.77 -6.40
N GLY A 696 -42.03 3.58 -6.56
CA GLY A 696 -41.41 3.10 -7.80
C GLY A 696 -42.41 2.61 -8.87
N MET A 697 -41.89 1.93 -9.89
CA MET A 697 -42.68 1.38 -11.00
C MET A 697 -43.63 0.26 -10.52
N SER A 698 -44.78 0.10 -11.17
CA SER A 698 -45.79 -0.93 -10.84
C SER A 698 -45.70 -2.19 -11.72
N PHE A 699 -44.58 -2.40 -12.41
CA PHE A 699 -44.33 -3.57 -13.24
C PHE A 699 -42.85 -3.95 -13.14
N HIS A 700 -42.55 -5.22 -13.40
CA HIS A 700 -41.19 -5.71 -13.40
C HIS A 700 -40.56 -5.68 -14.80
N THR A 701 -39.29 -5.32 -14.90
CA THR A 701 -38.54 -5.34 -16.16
C THR A 701 -37.08 -5.71 -15.93
N LEU A 702 -36.57 -6.59 -16.77
CA LEU A 702 -35.13 -6.84 -16.85
C LEU A 702 -34.44 -5.71 -17.65
N PRO A 703 -33.13 -5.51 -17.46
CA PRO A 703 -32.33 -4.77 -18.43
C PRO A 703 -32.49 -5.39 -19.83
N ALA A 704 -32.35 -4.57 -20.86
CA ALA A 704 -32.48 -5.05 -22.22
C ALA A 704 -31.30 -5.96 -22.58
N TYR A 705 -31.62 -7.13 -23.14
CA TYR A 705 -30.62 -8.03 -23.71
C TYR A 705 -30.12 -7.44 -25.02
N SER A 706 -28.81 -7.47 -25.22
CA SER A 706 -28.17 -6.94 -26.42
C SER A 706 -27.38 -8.03 -27.13
N THR A 707 -27.57 -8.18 -28.44
CA THR A 707 -26.84 -9.18 -29.25
C THR A 707 -25.32 -8.97 -29.21
N TYR A 708 -24.89 -7.75 -28.89
CA TYR A 708 -23.48 -7.36 -28.80
C TYR A 708 -22.81 -7.85 -27.51
N SER A 709 -23.49 -7.68 -26.35
CA SER A 709 -22.95 -8.08 -25.05
C SER A 709 -23.29 -9.52 -24.64
N ARG A 710 -24.46 -10.01 -25.09
CA ARG A 710 -25.02 -11.34 -24.80
C ARG A 710 -25.02 -11.71 -23.31
N LYS A 711 -25.17 -10.71 -22.43
CA LYS A 711 -25.22 -10.92 -20.97
C LYS A 711 -26.53 -11.61 -20.56
N SER A 712 -26.45 -12.38 -19.49
CA SER A 712 -27.62 -12.94 -18.79
C SER A 712 -28.01 -12.04 -17.64
N HIS A 713 -29.30 -12.05 -17.28
CA HIS A 713 -29.83 -11.32 -16.13
C HIS A 713 -30.44 -12.27 -15.10
N TRP A 714 -30.95 -11.73 -13.99
CA TRP A 714 -31.60 -12.54 -12.95
C TRP A 714 -32.91 -11.94 -12.45
N ILE A 715 -33.75 -12.82 -11.91
CA ILE A 715 -34.90 -12.47 -11.06
C ILE A 715 -34.79 -13.24 -9.74
N ASP A 716 -35.18 -12.61 -8.64
CA ASP A 716 -35.30 -13.24 -7.34
C ASP A 716 -36.76 -13.49 -7.01
N ILE A 717 -37.11 -14.74 -6.76
CA ILE A 717 -38.42 -15.17 -6.27
C ILE A 717 -38.31 -15.44 -4.79
N TYR A 718 -39.08 -14.73 -3.96
CA TYR A 718 -38.98 -14.85 -2.51
C TYR A 718 -40.35 -14.93 -1.82
N ASN A 719 -40.37 -15.54 -0.63
CA ASN A 719 -41.58 -15.68 0.17
C ASN A 719 -41.73 -14.48 1.12
N GLN A 720 -42.91 -13.86 1.14
CA GLN A 720 -43.33 -12.82 2.10
C GLN A 720 -44.32 -13.35 3.16
N GLY A 721 -44.45 -14.66 3.29
CA GLY A 721 -45.36 -15.31 4.24
C GLY A 721 -44.68 -16.47 4.96
N THR A 722 -45.46 -17.25 5.69
CA THR A 722 -44.95 -18.47 6.34
C THR A 722 -44.95 -19.67 5.38
N GLY A 723 -44.37 -20.80 5.78
CA GLY A 723 -44.38 -22.04 4.99
C GLY A 723 -43.47 -22.04 3.75
N GLU A 724 -43.79 -22.91 2.78
CA GLU A 724 -43.06 -23.01 1.51
C GLU A 724 -43.87 -22.39 0.36
N LEU A 725 -43.27 -21.43 -0.34
CA LEU A 725 -43.77 -20.86 -1.58
C LEU A 725 -43.44 -21.82 -2.74
N SER A 726 -44.46 -22.45 -3.31
CA SER A 726 -44.33 -23.26 -4.53
C SER A 726 -44.57 -22.38 -5.75
N TRP A 727 -43.59 -22.28 -6.63
CA TRP A 727 -43.63 -21.37 -7.76
C TRP A 727 -43.32 -22.09 -9.09
N SER A 728 -43.84 -21.53 -10.19
CA SER A 728 -43.52 -21.95 -11.54
C SER A 728 -43.40 -20.75 -12.48
N ILE A 729 -42.54 -20.88 -13.48
CA ILE A 729 -42.16 -19.82 -14.42
C ILE A 729 -42.50 -20.27 -15.84
N THR A 730 -43.27 -19.46 -16.55
CA THR A 730 -43.64 -19.70 -17.94
C THR A 730 -43.17 -18.54 -18.81
N PRO A 731 -42.26 -18.76 -19.78
CA PRO A 731 -41.89 -17.73 -20.74
C PRO A 731 -42.97 -17.61 -21.83
N SER A 732 -43.19 -16.40 -22.33
CA SER A 732 -44.09 -16.16 -23.47
C SER A 732 -43.50 -16.59 -24.80
N GLU A 733 -42.17 -16.66 -24.89
CA GLU A 733 -41.42 -16.95 -26.11
C GLU A 733 -40.40 -18.07 -25.87
N ASP A 734 -40.10 -18.87 -26.90
CA ASP A 734 -39.20 -20.03 -26.80
C ASP A 734 -37.70 -19.67 -26.82
N TRP A 735 -37.36 -18.42 -27.20
CA TRP A 735 -36.02 -17.86 -27.11
C TRP A 735 -35.66 -17.38 -25.70
N ILE A 736 -36.61 -17.32 -24.75
CA ILE A 736 -36.35 -16.98 -23.35
C ILE A 736 -35.93 -18.26 -22.60
N LEU A 737 -34.68 -18.29 -22.15
CA LEU A 737 -34.10 -19.41 -21.42
C LEU A 737 -34.12 -19.13 -19.91
N ILE A 738 -34.67 -20.07 -19.14
CA ILE A 738 -34.84 -20.00 -17.69
C ILE A 738 -34.04 -21.12 -17.04
N SER A 739 -33.13 -20.77 -16.12
CA SER A 739 -32.26 -21.76 -15.44
C SER A 739 -33.05 -22.78 -14.60
N GLN A 740 -34.18 -22.36 -14.02
CA GLN A 740 -35.07 -23.22 -13.25
C GLN A 740 -36.52 -22.79 -13.44
N LYS A 741 -37.36 -23.67 -14.01
CA LYS A 741 -38.76 -23.36 -14.38
C LYS A 741 -39.78 -23.56 -13.25
N SER A 742 -39.43 -24.25 -12.18
CA SER A 742 -40.30 -24.43 -11.02
C SER A 742 -39.50 -24.77 -9.78
N GLY A 743 -40.03 -24.47 -8.61
CA GLY A 743 -39.36 -24.76 -7.35
C GLY A 743 -40.25 -24.55 -6.14
N LYS A 744 -39.65 -24.80 -4.97
CA LYS A 744 -40.24 -24.51 -3.67
C LYS A 744 -39.19 -23.79 -2.82
N THR A 745 -39.58 -22.74 -2.12
CA THR A 745 -38.70 -22.04 -1.19
C THR A 745 -39.45 -21.52 0.03
N SER A 746 -38.85 -21.70 1.21
CA SER A 746 -39.29 -21.01 2.42
C SER A 746 -38.69 -19.61 2.57
N ALA A 747 -37.74 -19.26 1.69
CA ALA A 747 -37.01 -18.00 1.71
C ALA A 747 -36.98 -17.43 0.29
N GLU A 748 -35.88 -17.61 -0.45
CA GLU A 748 -35.71 -17.06 -1.80
C GLU A 748 -35.03 -18.04 -2.75
N ASN A 749 -35.23 -17.86 -4.04
CA ASN A 749 -34.51 -18.50 -5.12
C ASN A 749 -34.14 -17.46 -6.18
N ARG A 750 -32.86 -17.39 -6.54
CA ARG A 750 -32.37 -16.60 -7.68
C ARG A 750 -32.45 -17.43 -8.95
N ILE A 751 -33.06 -16.88 -9.99
CA ILE A 751 -33.26 -17.54 -11.28
C ILE A 751 -32.55 -16.73 -12.35
N HIS A 752 -31.66 -17.37 -13.10
CA HIS A 752 -30.97 -16.74 -14.21
C HIS A 752 -31.80 -16.84 -15.49
N ILE A 753 -31.94 -15.70 -16.14
CA ILE A 753 -32.65 -15.53 -17.40
C ILE A 753 -31.62 -15.19 -18.47
N SER A 754 -31.66 -15.93 -19.57
CA SER A 754 -30.80 -15.74 -20.74
C SER A 754 -31.62 -15.86 -22.01
N VAL A 755 -31.01 -15.60 -23.16
CA VAL A 755 -31.69 -15.67 -24.46
C VAL A 755 -30.97 -16.61 -25.42
N ASP A 756 -31.76 -17.37 -26.18
CA ASP A 756 -31.29 -18.20 -27.28
C ASP A 756 -31.18 -17.35 -28.56
N TRP A 757 -29.98 -16.82 -28.83
CA TRP A 757 -29.74 -15.89 -29.93
C TRP A 757 -30.03 -16.47 -31.32
N ASP A 758 -30.07 -17.80 -31.47
CA ASP A 758 -30.41 -18.44 -32.75
C ASP A 758 -31.92 -18.39 -33.04
N LYS A 759 -32.73 -18.12 -32.01
CA LYS A 759 -34.20 -18.05 -32.09
C LYS A 759 -34.76 -16.64 -31.92
N VAL A 760 -33.97 -15.71 -31.38
CA VAL A 760 -34.37 -14.30 -31.23
C VAL A 760 -34.62 -13.70 -32.63
N PRO A 761 -35.82 -13.15 -32.90
CA PRO A 761 -36.08 -12.44 -34.15
C PRO A 761 -35.11 -11.28 -34.37
N VAL A 762 -34.80 -10.97 -35.63
CA VAL A 762 -34.09 -9.73 -35.97
C VAL A 762 -35.04 -8.55 -35.75
N GLY A 763 -34.61 -7.58 -34.95
CA GLY A 763 -35.37 -6.36 -34.65
C GLY A 763 -34.82 -5.57 -33.46
N GLU A 764 -35.07 -4.26 -33.47
CA GLU A 764 -34.68 -3.33 -32.41
C GLU A 764 -35.63 -3.33 -31.20
N LYS A 765 -36.83 -3.92 -31.34
CA LYS A 765 -37.91 -3.85 -30.36
C LYS A 765 -38.54 -5.23 -30.15
N VAL A 766 -37.72 -6.26 -30.00
CA VAL A 766 -38.18 -7.61 -29.70
C VAL A 766 -38.61 -7.67 -28.24
N LYS A 767 -39.82 -8.18 -28.00
CA LYS A 767 -40.45 -8.20 -26.68
C LYS A 767 -40.83 -9.63 -26.30
N GLY A 768 -40.72 -9.92 -25.02
CA GLY A 768 -41.24 -11.12 -24.41
C GLY A 768 -41.62 -10.86 -22.96
N GLN A 769 -42.13 -11.88 -22.30
CA GLN A 769 -42.60 -11.81 -20.93
C GLN A 769 -42.33 -13.13 -20.22
N ILE A 770 -42.12 -13.04 -18.92
CA ILE A 770 -42.01 -14.18 -18.02
C ILE A 770 -43.12 -14.08 -16.99
N ASP A 771 -43.95 -15.10 -16.89
CA ASP A 771 -44.99 -15.21 -15.88
C ASP A 771 -44.53 -16.10 -14.73
N VAL A 772 -44.47 -15.53 -13.52
CA VAL A 772 -44.18 -16.24 -12.28
C VAL A 772 -45.49 -16.47 -11.54
N THR A 773 -45.81 -17.73 -11.26
CA THR A 773 -47.08 -18.12 -10.62
C THR A 773 -46.84 -18.89 -9.34
N SER A 774 -47.69 -18.66 -8.33
CA SER A 774 -47.72 -19.40 -7.06
C SER A 774 -49.15 -19.49 -6.55
N GLY A 775 -49.81 -20.64 -6.78
CA GLY A 775 -51.24 -20.80 -6.50
C GLY A 775 -52.07 -19.81 -7.32
N SER A 776 -52.86 -18.95 -6.67
CA SER A 776 -53.64 -17.89 -7.33
C SER A 776 -52.84 -16.60 -7.57
N GLN A 777 -51.60 -16.50 -7.11
CA GLN A 777 -50.74 -15.33 -7.28
C GLN A 777 -50.00 -15.41 -8.62
N LYS A 778 -49.92 -14.28 -9.32
CA LYS A 778 -49.22 -14.15 -10.59
C LYS A 778 -48.53 -12.79 -10.66
N GLU A 779 -47.25 -12.81 -11.00
CA GLU A 779 -46.46 -11.63 -11.32
C GLU A 779 -45.83 -11.81 -12.72
N SER A 780 -45.56 -10.71 -13.40
CA SER A 780 -45.04 -10.72 -14.77
C SER A 780 -43.80 -9.84 -14.88
N VAL A 781 -42.75 -10.36 -15.53
CA VAL A 781 -41.50 -9.65 -15.82
C VAL A 781 -41.39 -9.42 -17.32
N LEU A 782 -41.20 -8.16 -17.70
CA LEU A 782 -41.00 -7.78 -19.10
C LEU A 782 -39.56 -8.07 -19.53
N VAL A 783 -39.43 -8.65 -20.72
CA VAL A 783 -38.15 -8.97 -21.37
C VAL A 783 -38.06 -8.18 -22.66
N SER A 784 -36.98 -7.41 -22.82
CA SER A 784 -36.70 -6.63 -24.03
C SER A 784 -35.39 -7.11 -24.64
N VAL A 785 -35.38 -7.33 -25.95
CA VAL A 785 -34.17 -7.72 -26.70
C VAL A 785 -33.91 -6.74 -27.83
N PHE A 786 -32.66 -6.31 -27.92
CA PHE A 786 -32.11 -5.49 -28.98
C PHE A 786 -31.21 -6.34 -29.88
N ASN A 787 -31.74 -6.72 -31.05
CA ASN A 787 -31.08 -7.57 -32.04
C ASN A 787 -31.25 -6.96 -33.45
N PRO A 788 -30.73 -5.75 -33.72
CA PRO A 788 -30.93 -5.07 -35.00
C PRO A 788 -30.30 -5.85 -36.16
N GLU A 789 -30.79 -5.59 -37.38
CA GLU A 789 -30.19 -6.14 -38.60
C GLU A 789 -28.79 -5.58 -38.85
N SER A 790 -28.58 -4.30 -38.56
CA SER A 790 -27.33 -3.58 -38.76
C SER A 790 -27.06 -2.62 -37.60
N PRO A 791 -25.79 -2.48 -37.15
CA PRO A 791 -24.65 -3.27 -37.57
C PRO A 791 -24.76 -4.70 -37.04
N ALA A 792 -24.35 -5.68 -37.86
CA ALA A 792 -24.17 -7.03 -37.40
C ALA A 792 -23.10 -7.07 -36.30
N ARG A 793 -23.21 -8.04 -35.38
CA ARG A 793 -22.25 -8.20 -34.28
C ARG A 793 -20.79 -8.27 -34.76
N THR A 794 -20.55 -8.89 -35.92
CA THR A 794 -19.23 -9.02 -36.55
C THR A 794 -18.66 -7.69 -37.04
N GLU A 795 -19.51 -6.70 -37.36
CA GLU A 795 -19.08 -5.39 -37.85
C GLU A 795 -18.59 -4.46 -36.72
N VAL A 796 -19.00 -4.73 -35.49
CA VAL A 796 -18.62 -3.97 -34.29
C VAL A 796 -17.72 -4.76 -33.33
N GLN A 797 -17.22 -5.91 -33.76
CA GLN A 797 -16.31 -6.72 -32.97
C GLN A 797 -15.03 -5.91 -32.65
N GLY A 798 -14.60 -5.98 -31.39
CA GLY A 798 -13.49 -5.20 -30.85
C GLY A 798 -13.82 -3.74 -30.53
N LEU A 799 -15.03 -3.25 -30.80
CA LEU A 799 -15.50 -1.93 -30.35
C LEU A 799 -16.16 -2.01 -28.97
N TYR A 800 -16.15 -0.90 -28.24
CA TYR A 800 -17.05 -0.73 -27.10
C TYR A 800 -18.43 -0.35 -27.62
N VAL A 801 -19.46 -1.14 -27.32
CA VAL A 801 -20.80 -0.96 -27.91
C VAL A 801 -21.79 -0.52 -26.84
N GLU A 802 -22.63 0.46 -27.16
CA GLU A 802 -23.71 0.92 -26.28
C GLU A 802 -24.55 -0.25 -25.74
N GLU A 803 -24.69 -0.28 -24.42
CA GLU A 803 -25.46 -1.26 -23.68
C GLU A 803 -26.32 -0.55 -22.64
N ASN A 804 -27.65 -0.74 -22.71
CA ASN A 804 -28.60 -0.16 -21.75
C ASN A 804 -28.37 1.36 -21.49
N GLY A 805 -28.00 2.11 -22.53
CA GLY A 805 -27.77 3.56 -22.47
C GLY A 805 -26.46 3.98 -21.81
N TYR A 806 -25.45 3.10 -21.77
CA TYR A 806 -24.08 3.46 -21.35
C TYR A 806 -23.03 2.68 -22.16
N ILE A 807 -21.78 3.14 -22.09
CA ILE A 807 -20.57 2.46 -22.58
C ILE A 807 -19.53 2.51 -21.47
N SER A 808 -18.86 1.39 -21.19
CA SER A 808 -17.83 1.28 -20.15
C SER A 808 -16.54 0.72 -20.73
N ILE A 809 -15.43 1.37 -20.40
CA ILE A 809 -14.12 1.21 -21.01
C ILE A 809 -13.04 1.15 -19.91
N PRO A 810 -12.34 0.02 -19.73
CA PRO A 810 -11.10 -0.01 -18.95
C PRO A 810 -10.07 0.91 -19.60
N ALA A 811 -9.50 1.85 -18.86
CA ALA A 811 -8.64 2.88 -19.48
C ALA A 811 -7.34 2.28 -20.08
N ALA A 812 -6.88 1.15 -19.54
CA ALA A 812 -5.73 0.42 -20.06
C ALA A 812 -5.96 -0.20 -21.46
N ASP A 813 -7.21 -0.38 -21.88
CA ASP A 813 -7.59 -1.08 -23.11
C ASP A 813 -7.90 -0.11 -24.26
N PHE A 814 -6.99 0.83 -24.52
CA PHE A 814 -7.11 1.73 -25.67
C PHE A 814 -6.89 1.00 -27.00
N HIS A 815 -7.54 1.46 -28.07
CA HIS A 815 -7.33 0.93 -29.42
C HIS A 815 -6.05 1.45 -30.04
N ARG A 816 -5.70 2.71 -29.77
CA ARG A 816 -4.52 3.38 -30.33
C ARG A 816 -3.89 4.31 -29.30
N LYS A 817 -2.58 4.50 -29.42
CA LYS A 817 -1.83 5.53 -28.69
C LYS A 817 -0.97 6.35 -29.63
N PHE A 818 -0.83 7.63 -29.31
CA PHE A 818 -0.02 8.61 -30.02
C PHE A 818 0.92 9.23 -28.98
N GLU A 819 2.20 9.00 -29.16
CA GLU A 819 3.25 9.35 -28.21
C GLU A 819 4.23 10.32 -28.84
N SER A 820 4.97 11.04 -27.99
CA SER A 820 6.13 11.83 -28.40
C SER A 820 7.40 11.20 -27.83
N ASN A 821 8.55 11.87 -28.03
CA ASN A 821 9.78 11.45 -27.35
C ASN A 821 9.66 11.63 -25.83
N ASP A 822 8.98 12.69 -25.38
CA ASP A 822 8.86 13.05 -23.96
C ASP A 822 7.70 12.31 -23.26
N ILE A 823 6.62 12.00 -23.99
CA ILE A 823 5.40 11.43 -23.42
C ILE A 823 5.15 10.03 -23.96
N ARG A 824 5.33 9.05 -23.07
CA ARG A 824 5.03 7.63 -23.29
C ARG A 824 3.86 7.19 -22.42
N MET A 825 2.95 6.41 -23.01
CA MET A 825 1.79 5.85 -22.32
C MET A 825 2.18 4.50 -21.73
N SER A 826 1.98 4.36 -20.41
CA SER A 826 2.35 3.15 -19.66
C SER A 826 1.12 2.52 -19.04
N ILE A 827 1.09 1.19 -18.97
CA ILE A 827 0.10 0.46 -18.18
C ILE A 827 0.72 0.17 -16.82
N LEU A 828 -0.04 0.44 -15.76
CA LEU A 828 0.36 0.19 -14.37
C LEU A 828 -0.44 -1.00 -13.83
N PRO A 829 0.15 -2.21 -13.72
CA PRO A 829 -0.49 -3.36 -13.08
C PRO A 829 -0.72 -3.13 -11.59
N GLY A 830 -1.74 -3.79 -11.02
CA GLY A 830 -2.05 -3.75 -9.59
C GLY A 830 -2.64 -2.43 -9.08
N LEU A 831 -3.12 -1.57 -10.00
CA LEU A 831 -3.63 -0.23 -9.66
C LEU A 831 -4.92 0.09 -10.43
N GLY A 832 -5.96 0.54 -9.74
CA GLY A 832 -7.25 0.87 -10.33
C GLY A 832 -8.29 -0.25 -10.26
N PHE A 833 -9.57 0.07 -10.46
CA PHE A 833 -10.69 -0.88 -10.25
C PHE A 833 -10.66 -2.15 -11.11
N GLU A 834 -10.03 -2.09 -12.28
CA GLU A 834 -9.87 -3.22 -13.20
C GLU A 834 -8.51 -3.93 -13.01
N GLY A 835 -7.81 -3.68 -11.89
CA GLY A 835 -6.50 -4.25 -11.56
C GLY A 835 -5.34 -3.69 -12.39
N ARG A 836 -5.59 -2.73 -13.27
CA ARG A 836 -4.59 -2.01 -14.07
C ARG A 836 -5.10 -0.65 -14.51
N SER A 837 -4.19 0.31 -14.67
CA SER A 837 -4.51 1.68 -15.06
C SER A 837 -3.59 2.19 -16.17
N LEU A 838 -4.03 3.22 -16.89
CA LEU A 838 -3.24 3.94 -17.88
C LEU A 838 -2.56 5.16 -17.24
N GLN A 839 -1.24 5.28 -17.37
CA GLN A 839 -0.50 6.49 -17.03
C GLN A 839 -0.15 7.27 -18.30
N LEU A 840 -0.46 8.57 -18.31
CA LEU A 840 -0.17 9.49 -19.41
C LEU A 840 1.20 10.15 -19.22
N GLY A 841 2.29 9.59 -19.75
CA GLY A 841 3.62 10.18 -19.65
C GLY A 841 4.31 9.97 -18.29
N ASN A 842 5.62 10.21 -18.24
CA ASN A 842 6.35 10.22 -16.98
C ASN A 842 6.01 11.51 -16.20
N PRO A 843 5.71 11.45 -14.89
CA PRO A 843 5.36 12.61 -14.06
C PRO A 843 6.36 13.77 -14.11
N THR A 844 7.64 13.51 -14.38
CA THR A 844 8.71 14.52 -14.47
C THR A 844 8.89 15.12 -15.87
N ALA A 845 8.13 14.64 -16.86
CA ALA A 845 8.19 15.17 -18.22
C ALA A 845 7.58 16.59 -18.31
N PRO A 846 7.96 17.38 -19.33
CA PRO A 846 7.40 18.73 -19.53
C PRO A 846 5.89 18.72 -19.74
N LEU A 847 5.22 19.77 -19.24
CA LEU A 847 3.78 19.98 -19.42
C LEU A 847 3.39 20.06 -20.90
N GLN A 848 2.26 19.46 -21.23
CA GLN A 848 1.73 19.43 -22.59
C GLN A 848 0.58 20.43 -22.77
N MET A 849 0.53 21.10 -23.93
CA MET A 849 -0.59 21.95 -24.28
C MET A 849 -1.78 21.08 -24.69
N TYR A 850 -2.65 20.73 -23.74
CA TYR A 850 -3.79 19.82 -23.93
C TYR A 850 -4.79 20.24 -25.05
N ARG A 851 -4.73 21.49 -25.51
CA ARG A 851 -5.54 21.99 -26.64
C ARG A 851 -4.90 21.76 -28.01
N ALA A 852 -3.58 21.58 -28.09
CA ALA A 852 -2.83 21.42 -29.34
C ALA A 852 -3.24 20.14 -30.09
N GLY A 853 -3.45 20.24 -31.41
CA GLY A 853 -4.02 19.15 -32.21
C GLY A 853 -3.20 17.86 -32.23
N ASP A 854 -1.90 17.96 -32.04
CA ASP A 854 -0.89 16.89 -32.08
C ASP A 854 -0.47 16.39 -30.69
N VAL A 855 -1.15 16.85 -29.62
CA VAL A 855 -0.81 16.44 -28.24
C VAL A 855 -0.86 14.91 -28.07
N PRO A 856 0.09 14.30 -27.34
CA PRO A 856 0.07 12.88 -27.02
C PRO A 856 -1.26 12.45 -26.39
N ARG A 857 -1.78 11.32 -26.84
CA ARG A 857 -3.12 10.86 -26.49
C ARG A 857 -3.31 9.36 -26.69
N VAL A 858 -4.35 8.83 -26.08
CA VAL A 858 -4.91 7.51 -26.40
C VAL A 858 -6.30 7.67 -27.01
N GLU A 859 -6.68 6.70 -27.82
CA GLU A 859 -7.97 6.68 -28.51
C GLU A 859 -8.71 5.37 -28.27
N TYR A 860 -10.01 5.50 -28.03
CA TYR A 860 -10.94 4.39 -27.82
C TYR A 860 -12.06 4.50 -28.84
N ASP A 861 -12.25 3.45 -29.62
CA ASP A 861 -13.35 3.35 -30.57
C ASP A 861 -14.59 2.75 -29.91
N PHE A 862 -15.71 3.43 -30.09
CA PHE A 862 -16.99 2.98 -29.57
C PHE A 862 -18.09 3.11 -30.63
N TYR A 863 -19.17 2.35 -30.44
CA TYR A 863 -20.36 2.39 -31.28
C TYR A 863 -21.57 2.78 -30.44
N THR A 864 -22.34 3.77 -30.91
CA THR A 864 -23.60 4.21 -30.30
C THR A 864 -24.73 4.16 -31.33
N PHE A 865 -25.92 3.79 -30.88
CA PHE A 865 -27.14 3.76 -31.71
C PHE A 865 -27.88 5.09 -31.69
N ASN A 866 -27.43 6.02 -30.85
CA ASN A 866 -28.08 7.30 -30.62
C ASN A 866 -27.16 8.47 -31.00
N ALA A 867 -27.74 9.66 -31.11
CA ALA A 867 -27.02 10.93 -31.15
C ALA A 867 -27.45 11.80 -29.97
N GLY A 868 -26.65 12.76 -29.56
CA GLY A 868 -27.02 13.67 -28.48
C GLY A 868 -25.87 14.07 -27.58
N ILE A 869 -26.25 14.59 -26.43
CA ILE A 869 -25.34 15.02 -25.37
C ILE A 869 -25.07 13.82 -24.46
N TYR A 870 -23.80 13.45 -24.32
CA TYR A 870 -23.35 12.36 -23.46
C TYR A 870 -22.47 12.88 -22.33
N ASP A 871 -22.58 12.23 -21.18
CA ASP A 871 -21.74 12.49 -20.04
C ASP A 871 -20.61 11.47 -19.99
N VAL A 872 -19.38 11.92 -20.21
CA VAL A 872 -18.16 11.11 -20.10
C VAL A 872 -17.60 11.23 -18.69
N TYR A 873 -17.68 10.15 -17.93
CA TYR A 873 -17.09 9.99 -16.62
C TYR A 873 -15.69 9.39 -16.73
N THR A 874 -14.72 10.05 -16.12
CA THR A 874 -13.33 9.57 -16.04
C THR A 874 -12.95 9.33 -14.59
N TYR A 875 -12.52 8.10 -14.31
CA TYR A 875 -12.09 7.62 -13.01
C TYR A 875 -10.57 7.71 -12.97
N VAL A 876 -10.04 8.60 -12.13
CA VAL A 876 -8.61 8.94 -12.09
C VAL A 876 -8.07 8.86 -10.67
N LEU A 877 -6.77 8.58 -10.52
CA LEU A 877 -6.14 8.72 -9.21
C LEU A 877 -6.16 10.19 -8.76
N PRO A 878 -6.42 10.48 -7.48
CA PRO A 878 -6.54 11.85 -6.96
C PRO A 878 -5.17 12.49 -6.65
N THR A 879 -4.34 12.65 -7.68
CA THR A 879 -2.98 13.18 -7.55
C THR A 879 -2.93 14.70 -7.43
N PHE A 880 -1.91 15.21 -6.73
CA PHE A 880 -1.61 16.64 -6.61
C PHE A 880 -0.66 17.12 -7.73
N PRO A 881 -0.51 18.44 -7.93
CA PRO A 881 0.57 18.97 -8.76
C PRO A 881 1.92 18.60 -8.18
N LEU A 882 2.86 18.21 -9.05
CA LEU A 882 4.17 17.70 -8.63
C LEU A 882 4.98 18.74 -7.82
N HIS A 883 4.98 20.00 -8.26
CA HIS A 883 5.68 21.10 -7.58
C HIS A 883 5.06 22.46 -7.94
N ALA A 884 5.44 23.50 -7.19
CA ALA A 884 4.93 24.87 -7.38
C ALA A 884 5.52 25.59 -8.62
N GLU A 885 6.75 25.23 -9.01
CA GLU A 885 7.52 25.86 -10.10
C GLU A 885 7.15 25.31 -11.49
N ARG A 886 5.92 25.48 -11.94
CA ARG A 886 5.45 24.89 -13.22
C ARG A 886 5.82 25.75 -14.44
N ASP A 887 6.27 25.11 -15.53
CA ASP A 887 6.84 25.74 -16.74
C ASP A 887 5.91 26.76 -17.43
N TYR A 888 4.60 26.53 -17.41
CA TYR A 888 3.62 27.40 -18.07
C TYR A 888 2.48 27.78 -17.12
N LYS A 889 2.33 29.08 -16.87
CA LYS A 889 1.14 29.64 -16.21
C LYS A 889 0.10 29.92 -17.29
N LEU A 890 -0.91 29.06 -17.44
CA LEU A 890 -2.07 29.39 -18.26
C LEU A 890 -2.80 30.59 -17.61
N PRO A 891 -3.20 31.63 -18.37
CA PRO A 891 -3.79 32.86 -17.80
C PRO A 891 -5.03 32.63 -16.92
N GLU A 892 -5.70 31.49 -17.10
CA GLU A 892 -6.97 31.15 -16.45
C GLU A 892 -6.83 30.14 -15.29
N HIS A 893 -5.60 29.70 -14.95
CA HIS A 893 -5.39 28.63 -13.98
C HIS A 893 -4.35 28.96 -12.91
N THR A 894 -4.70 28.63 -11.66
CA THR A 894 -3.79 28.59 -10.52
C THR A 894 -2.86 27.37 -10.65
N ASN A 895 -1.63 27.43 -10.12
CA ASN A 895 -0.66 26.31 -10.08
C ASN A 895 -1.13 25.12 -9.20
N SER A 896 -2.43 24.93 -9.02
CA SER A 896 -3.07 24.02 -8.07
C SER A 896 -3.65 22.75 -8.69
N ASP A 897 -3.66 22.63 -10.03
CA ASP A 897 -4.45 21.62 -10.74
C ASP A 897 -3.61 20.73 -11.65
N THR A 898 -3.78 19.42 -11.56
CA THR A 898 -3.22 18.44 -12.51
C THR A 898 -4.27 18.09 -13.57
N LYS A 899 -4.07 18.51 -14.83
CA LYS A 899 -5.08 18.49 -15.89
C LYS A 899 -4.82 17.41 -16.95
N TYR A 900 -5.89 16.96 -17.59
CA TYR A 900 -5.88 16.23 -18.86
C TYR A 900 -7.08 16.70 -19.68
N SER A 901 -7.23 16.23 -20.92
CA SER A 901 -8.42 16.57 -21.70
C SER A 901 -9.12 15.38 -22.34
N VAL A 902 -10.43 15.55 -22.51
CA VAL A 902 -11.36 14.54 -23.05
C VAL A 902 -12.06 15.15 -24.27
N ARG A 903 -12.14 14.37 -25.35
CA ARG A 903 -12.79 14.79 -26.61
C ARG A 903 -13.43 13.59 -27.29
N ILE A 904 -14.58 13.79 -27.93
CA ILE A 904 -15.15 12.83 -28.89
C ILE A 904 -14.99 13.41 -30.30
N ASP A 905 -14.44 12.62 -31.21
CA ASP A 905 -14.19 12.96 -32.61
C ASP A 905 -13.51 14.34 -32.77
N ASP A 906 -14.12 15.22 -33.55
CA ASP A 906 -13.72 16.60 -33.80
C ASP A 906 -14.42 17.61 -32.86
N GLY A 907 -15.14 17.14 -31.84
CA GLY A 907 -15.96 17.94 -30.92
C GLY A 907 -15.19 18.83 -29.94
N SER A 908 -15.92 19.38 -28.96
CA SER A 908 -15.39 20.24 -27.90
C SER A 908 -14.42 19.48 -26.97
N ILE A 909 -13.52 20.23 -26.34
CA ILE A 909 -12.50 19.71 -25.42
C ILE A 909 -12.94 20.04 -23.99
N SER A 910 -13.07 19.01 -23.15
CA SER A 910 -13.24 19.17 -21.70
C SER A 910 -11.89 19.01 -20.98
N THR A 911 -11.67 19.75 -19.89
CA THR A 911 -10.37 19.84 -19.20
C THR A 911 -10.48 19.55 -17.70
N PRO A 912 -10.84 18.31 -17.31
CA PRO A 912 -10.94 17.91 -15.91
C PRO A 912 -9.60 17.97 -15.16
N SER A 913 -9.67 17.99 -13.83
CA SER A 913 -8.51 17.95 -12.92
C SER A 913 -8.50 16.67 -12.10
N THR A 914 -7.33 16.14 -11.77
CA THR A 914 -7.18 15.08 -10.76
C THR A 914 -7.10 15.66 -9.34
N SER A 915 -6.57 16.87 -9.17
CA SER A 915 -6.20 17.46 -7.86
C SER A 915 -7.33 18.19 -7.15
N ALA A 916 -7.49 17.95 -5.85
CA ALA A 916 -8.45 18.62 -5.00
C ALA A 916 -7.75 19.35 -3.85
N ILE A 917 -8.41 20.36 -3.28
CA ILE A 917 -7.94 20.99 -2.05
C ILE A 917 -8.08 19.96 -0.92
N GLU A 918 -6.99 19.70 -0.20
CA GLU A 918 -6.99 18.81 0.97
C GLU A 918 -8.07 19.23 1.99
N TYR A 919 -8.70 18.27 2.65
CA TYR A 919 -9.84 18.47 3.56
C TYR A 919 -11.12 19.04 2.92
N SER A 920 -11.17 19.26 1.61
CA SER A 920 -12.44 19.47 0.90
C SER A 920 -13.24 18.16 0.83
N GLN A 921 -14.56 18.25 0.67
CA GLN A 921 -15.40 17.08 0.47
C GLN A 921 -14.94 16.25 -0.76
N ILE A 922 -14.48 16.92 -1.82
CA ILE A 922 -13.95 16.26 -3.01
C ILE A 922 -12.71 15.43 -2.66
N TRP A 923 -11.79 15.96 -1.85
CA TRP A 923 -10.62 15.20 -1.40
C TRP A 923 -11.04 14.02 -0.52
N TYR A 924 -11.94 14.23 0.46
CA TYR A 924 -12.45 13.16 1.31
C TYR A 924 -13.04 12.00 0.51
N ASP A 925 -13.92 12.30 -0.44
CA ASP A 925 -14.54 11.30 -1.30
C ASP A 925 -13.51 10.58 -2.18
N SER A 926 -12.50 11.33 -2.64
CA SER A 926 -11.47 10.80 -3.52
C SER A 926 -10.52 9.84 -2.82
N VAL A 927 -10.03 10.16 -1.62
CA VAL A 927 -9.09 9.29 -0.88
C VAL A 927 -9.78 8.03 -0.35
N LEU A 928 -11.02 8.13 0.10
CA LEU A 928 -11.78 6.94 0.56
C LEU A 928 -12.11 5.96 -0.57
N LYS A 929 -12.17 6.45 -1.80
CA LYS A 929 -12.45 5.66 -3.00
C LYS A 929 -11.18 5.29 -3.80
N ASN A 930 -10.02 5.85 -3.42
CA ASN A 930 -8.82 5.89 -4.27
C ASN A 930 -9.11 6.32 -5.71
N CYS A 931 -10.05 7.25 -5.88
CA CYS A 931 -10.53 7.64 -7.20
C CYS A 931 -11.27 8.97 -7.12
N ARG A 932 -10.85 9.91 -7.97
CA ARG A 932 -11.68 11.04 -8.34
C ARG A 932 -12.47 10.71 -9.60
N VAL A 933 -13.77 10.96 -9.58
CA VAL A 933 -14.64 10.80 -10.74
C VAL A 933 -14.95 12.19 -11.30
N ASN A 934 -14.50 12.47 -12.52
CA ASN A 934 -14.80 13.72 -13.21
C ASN A 934 -15.86 13.49 -14.28
N LYS A 935 -16.74 14.46 -14.50
CA LYS A 935 -17.78 14.44 -15.53
C LYS A 935 -17.47 15.47 -16.63
N SER A 936 -17.54 15.05 -17.88
CA SER A 936 -17.40 15.90 -19.07
C SER A 936 -18.61 15.72 -19.98
N THR A 937 -19.33 16.80 -20.27
CA THR A 937 -20.51 16.75 -21.14
C THR A 937 -20.11 17.06 -22.59
N LEU A 938 -20.26 16.09 -23.49
CA LEU A 938 -19.79 16.12 -24.88
C LEU A 938 -20.93 15.77 -25.85
N TYR A 939 -20.80 16.14 -27.13
CA TYR A 939 -21.85 15.95 -28.13
C TYR A 939 -21.45 14.94 -29.22
N VAL A 940 -22.33 14.00 -29.52
CA VAL A 940 -22.24 13.05 -30.62
C VAL A 940 -23.27 13.41 -31.69
N LYS A 941 -22.79 13.65 -32.92
CA LYS A 941 -23.56 14.23 -34.03
C LYS A 941 -24.59 13.28 -34.66
N LYS A 942 -24.30 11.98 -34.69
CA LYS A 942 -25.11 10.95 -35.35
C LYS A 942 -24.82 9.58 -34.74
N PRO A 943 -25.71 8.57 -34.86
CA PRO A 943 -25.39 7.18 -34.54
C PRO A 943 -24.22 6.66 -35.40
N GLY A 944 -23.49 5.68 -34.87
CA GLY A 944 -22.41 4.99 -35.59
C GLY A 944 -21.15 4.79 -34.74
N LYS A 945 -20.03 4.60 -35.45
CA LYS A 945 -18.69 4.51 -34.85
C LYS A 945 -18.13 5.90 -34.56
N HIS A 946 -17.57 6.06 -33.37
CA HIS A 946 -16.93 7.28 -32.87
C HIS A 946 -15.60 6.96 -32.20
N THR A 947 -14.78 7.99 -31.98
CA THR A 947 -13.53 7.88 -31.25
C THR A 947 -13.52 8.83 -30.05
N LEU A 948 -13.39 8.26 -28.86
CA LEU A 948 -13.06 9.01 -27.65
C LEU A 948 -11.54 9.19 -27.55
N GLN A 949 -11.10 10.39 -27.24
CA GLN A 949 -9.70 10.74 -27.03
C GLN A 949 -9.47 11.16 -25.57
N ILE A 950 -8.48 10.58 -24.94
CA ILE A 950 -7.89 11.09 -23.68
C ILE A 950 -6.50 11.62 -24.01
N ARG A 951 -6.27 12.89 -23.72
CA ARG A 951 -5.11 13.65 -24.17
C ARG A 951 -4.31 14.16 -22.98
N CYS A 952 -2.99 14.03 -23.05
CA CYS A 952 -2.08 14.45 -22.00
C CYS A 952 -2.11 15.97 -21.82
N GLY A 953 -2.18 16.42 -20.56
CA GLY A 953 -1.94 17.81 -20.17
C GLY A 953 -0.78 17.84 -19.20
N ASP A 954 -1.04 17.39 -17.98
CA ASP A 954 -0.03 17.02 -17.00
C ASP A 954 0.44 15.58 -17.24
N PRO A 955 1.74 15.37 -17.46
CA PRO A 955 2.32 14.04 -17.45
C PRO A 955 2.17 13.36 -16.08
N GLY A 956 2.08 12.03 -16.07
CA GLY A 956 1.88 11.24 -14.86
C GLY A 956 0.42 11.06 -14.43
N VAL A 957 -0.55 11.69 -15.11
CA VAL A 957 -1.99 11.46 -14.84
C VAL A 957 -2.31 9.98 -15.04
N VAL A 958 -2.91 9.36 -14.01
CA VAL A 958 -3.32 7.95 -14.04
C VAL A 958 -4.84 7.84 -14.16
N ILE A 959 -5.29 7.14 -15.19
CA ILE A 959 -6.71 6.88 -15.50
C ILE A 959 -6.99 5.40 -15.32
N GLN A 960 -8.03 5.10 -14.54
CA GLN A 960 -8.44 3.74 -14.21
C GLN A 960 -9.49 3.24 -15.21
N LYS A 961 -10.50 4.08 -15.45
CA LYS A 961 -11.73 3.68 -16.17
C LYS A 961 -12.42 4.89 -16.78
N ILE A 962 -13.18 4.63 -17.85
CA ILE A 962 -14.01 5.62 -18.52
C ILE A 962 -15.41 5.04 -18.69
N VAL A 963 -16.44 5.84 -18.42
CA VAL A 963 -17.84 5.49 -18.67
C VAL A 963 -18.50 6.62 -19.45
N ILE A 964 -19.11 6.31 -20.58
CA ILE A 964 -19.93 7.24 -21.36
C ILE A 964 -21.39 6.93 -21.00
N ASP A 965 -22.06 7.87 -20.35
CA ASP A 965 -23.48 7.76 -20.01
C ASP A 965 -24.32 8.49 -21.05
N LEU A 966 -25.24 7.74 -21.67
CA LEU A 966 -26.20 8.24 -22.67
C LEU A 966 -27.58 8.47 -22.02
N GLY A 967 -27.67 8.42 -20.68
CA GLY A 967 -28.88 8.56 -19.87
C GLY A 967 -29.36 7.25 -19.24
N GLY A 968 -28.61 6.16 -19.43
CA GLY A 968 -28.97 4.83 -18.94
C GLY A 968 -28.15 4.31 -17.76
N MET A 969 -27.03 4.96 -17.44
CA MET A 969 -26.14 4.49 -16.35
C MET A 969 -26.87 4.50 -15.01
N LYS A 970 -26.92 3.34 -14.35
CA LYS A 970 -27.43 3.14 -12.99
C LYS A 970 -26.35 3.40 -11.94
N ARG A 971 -26.78 3.83 -10.74
CA ARG A 971 -25.90 4.10 -9.60
C ARG A 971 -25.19 2.83 -9.12
N SER A 972 -23.87 2.94 -8.97
CA SER A 972 -22.97 1.90 -8.43
C SER A 972 -21.67 2.56 -7.96
N TYR A 973 -20.87 1.85 -7.17
CA TYR A 973 -19.63 2.36 -6.63
C TYR A 973 -18.48 2.38 -7.66
N LEU A 974 -18.27 1.27 -8.36
CA LEU A 974 -17.19 0.99 -9.32
C LEU A 974 -17.59 1.27 -10.78
N GLY A 975 -18.87 1.54 -11.04
CA GLY A 975 -19.42 1.64 -12.39
C GLY A 975 -19.63 0.28 -13.06
N PRO A 976 -20.29 0.26 -14.23
CA PRO A 976 -20.58 -0.96 -15.00
C PRO A 976 -19.31 -1.66 -15.51
N GLN A 977 -19.37 -2.97 -15.75
CA GLN A 977 -18.29 -3.71 -16.42
C GLN A 977 -18.10 -3.25 -17.87
N SER A 978 -16.93 -3.58 -18.44
CA SER A 978 -16.59 -3.32 -19.84
C SER A 978 -17.71 -3.73 -20.80
N THR A 979 -17.90 -2.91 -21.83
CA THR A 979 -18.90 -3.07 -22.90
C THR A 979 -18.28 -3.48 -24.23
N ILE A 980 -17.05 -4.00 -24.20
CA ILE A 980 -16.38 -4.48 -25.41
C ILE A 980 -17.13 -5.65 -26.04
N CYS A 981 -17.36 -5.58 -27.34
CA CYS A 981 -17.96 -6.66 -28.12
C CYS A 981 -16.85 -7.65 -28.54
N ASN A 982 -16.76 -8.78 -27.85
CA ASN A 982 -15.74 -9.82 -28.09
C ASN A 982 -16.07 -10.76 -29.26
#